data_AF-A0A3M1GQG6-F1
#
_entry.id   AF-A0A3M1GQG6-F1
#
_cell.length_a   1.000
_cell.length_b   1.000
_cell.length_c   1.000
_cell.angle_alpha   90.00
_cell.angle_beta   90.00
_cell.angle_gamma   90.00
#
_symmetry.space_group_name_H-M   'P 1'
#
loop_
_entity.id
_entity.type
_entity.pdbx_description
1 polymer ?
#
loop_
_entity_poly.entity_id
_entity_poly.type
_entity_poly.pdbx_seq_one_letter_code
_entity_poly.pdbx_strand_id
1 'polypeptide(L)'
;WDPEAITALMKKVNAYQLAHPWRETDRNWIRATYYTGVMGAYHATGDTAYLDQARAWGEKHQWQVGTELSGYNKLFCAMTWAELAMLDNDLSRIEPTIQWIDSEGPNSPGGATLWYGHEGPHEALVYSDSLFGAPVFAMLYKLTGERRFLEIMNASFDDVTAKLLDPEEDLYYRDRTYIGKYSPNGKKILWSRGNGWVFAGLARILTHLPRSEPEYDRYLDLFRRMAASLAARQHADGLWRSNLGDPEHFLMPESSGTAFFTFGFAWGINNGVLPKETYLPVVIKGWSGLLRCIHPEGKLGWVQPVDAAPRPSLPTTTHEYATGLFLLAGSEVLKLVESGILTPESAAPYEERDNSILPPQTYNPRLREVTRHPLAATIETFLANQKQVADFQPTGLSRDDYLEVIAGQVTTMSQYQDADGRIIDPHGKREKYYSTPCFAHAVAVLAHAGYPISEALLESGMRALDVSIRDLFENTPADRHGDFFTWPVTWAWHLFQPFASAERKARWQEQLAAMPIEKVYSEYKRPFGTYEHREFYNAYGKSWSHNWNIVNATGEGLRAIHGLTSWDYTDFSLTMQTAHFTPFGMYQEHGDPLAYDLFARHYIAALLELGYRSFTYTTYRPLLWRGAWTSLFMQSPTGELPTGYRSSQHIWNEAEEAVLFEIYASEYAKIGRLDEARAFKRAARLALRAIKDWIRDDGTGYVVKNRYPIEARHGFERYTYHTCYNLLACSMLAQAWYFADDSIEERPSPADTGGFAVVVPAFHKVFLNAGGTYIEYDTAGDLKYTPTGLIRVHLRHGHPQLGPSDGTGVGGENVYLEKASWAPENLAVGPSWRRPGSAWVRLAGRNDTHPAVQILEESPEKVQARIVHTIPGETPEQNLLVSETITVEPDAVTVQNQFEGADLDAVRVSFPMLVFDGRDETVIQAGSNTVTLQAAGRQVTFTVIEPEGLTLQRSGLRMPNRNGMVEEISAESTQRQMIYRITSD
;
A
#
# COMPACT_ATOMS: atom_id res chain seq x y z
N TRP A 1 17.59 18.39 16.78
CA TRP A 1 17.37 19.84 16.62
C TRP A 1 18.57 20.58 17.18
N ASP A 2 19.64 20.64 16.40
CA ASP A 2 20.95 21.16 16.79
C ASP A 2 21.44 22.12 15.69
N PRO A 3 21.81 23.38 16.01
CA PRO A 3 22.28 24.36 15.04
C PRO A 3 23.48 23.86 14.21
N GLU A 4 24.42 23.15 14.84
CA GLU A 4 25.62 22.66 14.15
C GLU A 4 25.26 21.59 13.12
N ALA A 5 24.43 20.61 13.50
CA ALA A 5 23.94 19.59 12.59
C ALA A 5 23.15 20.17 11.40
N ILE A 6 22.28 21.16 11.63
CA ILE A 6 21.52 21.83 10.56
C ILE A 6 22.47 22.57 9.61
N THR A 7 23.44 23.30 10.15
CA THR A 7 24.45 24.01 9.36
C THR A 7 25.31 23.06 8.52
N ALA A 8 25.78 21.96 9.12
CA ALA A 8 26.55 20.93 8.43
C ALA A 8 25.75 20.28 7.31
N LEU A 9 24.46 20.03 7.53
CA LEU A 9 23.57 19.44 6.54
C LEU A 9 23.32 20.39 5.36
N MET A 10 23.02 21.68 5.62
CA MET A 10 22.88 22.68 4.56
C MET A 10 24.15 22.76 3.70
N LYS A 11 25.33 22.75 4.33
CA LYS A 11 26.62 22.75 3.64
C LYS A 11 26.80 21.51 2.77
N LYS A 12 26.45 20.33 3.28
CA LYS A 12 26.52 19.07 2.55
C LYS A 12 25.60 19.04 1.33
N VAL A 13 24.35 19.48 1.48
CA VAL A 13 23.37 19.57 0.40
C VAL A 13 23.81 20.59 -0.66
N ASN A 14 24.32 21.75 -0.22
CA ASN A 14 24.88 22.76 -1.13
C ASN A 14 26.08 22.22 -1.92
N ALA A 15 27.02 21.53 -1.25
CA ALA A 15 28.20 20.95 -1.87
C ALA A 15 27.83 19.88 -2.91
N TYR A 16 26.86 19.01 -2.59
CA TYR A 16 26.33 18.05 -3.56
C TYR A 16 25.80 18.77 -4.81
N GLN A 17 24.95 19.78 -4.63
CA GLN A 17 24.33 20.45 -5.76
C GLN A 17 25.33 21.23 -6.63
N LEU A 18 26.31 21.87 -5.99
CA LEU A 18 27.38 22.59 -6.69
C LEU A 18 28.21 21.65 -7.57
N ALA A 19 28.46 20.41 -7.11
CA ALA A 19 29.16 19.38 -7.88
C ALA A 19 28.30 18.74 -9.00
N HIS A 20 26.97 18.90 -8.96
CA HIS A 20 26.03 18.28 -9.89
C HIS A 20 25.08 19.32 -10.51
N PRO A 21 25.58 20.30 -11.29
CA PRO A 21 24.72 21.30 -11.91
C PRO A 21 23.69 20.65 -12.85
N TRP A 22 22.48 21.20 -12.90
CA TRP A 22 21.38 20.60 -13.67
C TRP A 22 21.61 20.69 -15.19
N ARG A 23 22.13 21.82 -15.70
CA ARG A 23 22.51 22.03 -17.11
C ARG A 23 23.64 23.05 -17.22
N GLU A 24 24.34 23.06 -18.37
CA GLU A 24 25.31 24.08 -18.76
C GLU A 24 24.65 25.42 -19.19
N THR A 25 23.60 25.86 -18.49
CA THR A 25 23.01 27.20 -18.64
C THR A 25 22.69 27.77 -17.27
N ASP A 26 23.02 29.05 -17.05
CA ASP A 26 23.29 29.57 -15.70
C ASP A 26 22.48 30.82 -15.31
N ARG A 27 21.67 31.39 -16.22
CA ARG A 27 20.76 32.53 -15.95
C ARG A 27 19.28 32.20 -16.22
N ASN A 28 18.84 31.07 -15.71
CA ASN A 28 17.46 30.61 -15.77
C ASN A 28 16.82 30.64 -14.36
N TRP A 29 15.50 30.48 -14.29
CA TRP A 29 14.76 30.52 -13.02
C TRP A 29 15.20 29.41 -12.05
N ILE A 30 15.65 28.26 -12.56
CA ILE A 30 16.07 27.11 -11.74
C ILE A 30 17.31 27.48 -10.92
N ARG A 31 18.35 27.93 -11.62
CA ARG A 31 19.64 28.29 -11.01
C ARG A 31 19.51 29.52 -10.14
N ALA A 32 18.68 30.48 -10.55
CA ALA A 32 18.39 31.65 -9.74
C ALA A 32 17.73 31.29 -8.40
N THR A 33 16.74 30.38 -8.39
CA THR A 33 16.14 29.90 -7.13
C THR A 33 17.15 29.17 -6.25
N TYR A 34 18.09 28.43 -6.83
CA TYR A 34 19.22 27.86 -6.08
C TYR A 34 20.02 28.94 -5.34
N TYR A 35 20.41 30.01 -6.04
CA TYR A 35 21.17 31.11 -5.45
C TYR A 35 20.38 31.96 -4.44
N THR A 36 19.06 32.07 -4.60
CA THR A 36 18.20 32.63 -3.55
C THR A 36 18.34 31.85 -2.24
N GLY A 37 18.44 30.52 -2.31
CA GLY A 37 18.73 29.66 -1.16
C GLY A 37 20.13 29.80 -0.59
N VAL A 38 21.13 29.91 -1.47
CA VAL A 38 22.52 30.19 -1.07
C VAL A 38 22.61 31.48 -0.25
N MET A 39 21.96 32.55 -0.70
CA MET A 39 21.90 33.80 0.05
C MET A 39 21.15 33.66 1.38
N GLY A 40 20.05 32.92 1.41
CA GLY A 40 19.35 32.60 2.68
C GLY A 40 20.26 31.88 3.67
N ALA A 41 21.03 30.88 3.21
CA ALA A 41 22.01 30.16 4.03
C ALA A 41 23.13 31.09 4.53
N TYR A 42 23.64 32.00 3.69
CA TYR A 42 24.58 33.04 4.13
C TYR A 42 23.99 33.90 5.26
N HIS A 43 22.78 34.42 5.07
CA HIS A 43 22.14 35.28 6.06
C HIS A 43 21.87 34.59 7.41
N ALA A 44 21.63 33.28 7.41
CA ALA A 44 21.41 32.53 8.65
C ALA A 44 22.72 32.07 9.33
N THR A 45 23.76 31.74 8.56
CA THR A 45 24.99 31.13 9.11
C THR A 45 26.17 32.09 9.24
N GLY A 46 26.20 33.17 8.46
CA GLY A 46 27.37 34.03 8.31
C GLY A 46 28.54 33.38 7.56
N ASP A 47 28.41 32.16 7.03
CA ASP A 47 29.49 31.49 6.29
C ASP A 47 29.73 32.17 4.94
N THR A 48 30.87 32.86 4.81
CA THR A 48 31.22 33.64 3.63
C THR A 48 31.38 32.79 2.38
N ALA A 49 31.55 31.47 2.49
CA ALA A 49 31.61 30.60 1.32
C ALA A 49 30.32 30.66 0.47
N TYR A 50 29.15 30.81 1.10
CA TYR A 50 27.89 31.02 0.38
C TYR A 50 27.85 32.39 -0.32
N LEU A 51 28.31 33.44 0.36
CA LEU A 51 28.38 34.78 -0.20
C LEU A 51 29.31 34.84 -1.40
N ASP A 52 30.51 34.26 -1.28
CA ASP A 52 31.50 34.19 -2.35
C ASP A 52 30.96 33.39 -3.54
N GLN A 53 30.23 32.30 -3.28
CA GLN A 53 29.55 31.52 -4.32
C GLN A 53 28.53 32.36 -5.10
N ALA A 54 27.71 33.17 -4.41
CA ALA A 54 26.72 34.04 -5.04
C ALA A 54 27.36 35.22 -5.78
N ARG A 55 28.42 35.83 -5.22
CA ARG A 55 29.18 36.90 -5.87
C ARG A 55 29.86 36.43 -7.15
N ALA A 56 30.51 35.26 -7.11
CA ALA A 56 31.15 34.69 -8.30
C ALA A 56 30.14 34.43 -9.42
N TRP A 57 28.91 34.01 -9.07
CA TRP A 57 27.83 33.86 -10.05
C TRP A 57 27.40 35.20 -10.64
N GLY A 58 27.26 36.23 -9.79
CA GLY A 58 26.94 37.57 -10.23
C GLY A 58 28.00 38.16 -11.18
N GLU A 59 29.25 38.16 -10.74
CA GLU A 59 30.38 38.69 -11.52
C GLU A 59 30.52 38.01 -12.89
N LYS A 60 30.40 36.67 -12.93
CA LYS A 60 30.42 35.89 -14.18
C LYS A 60 29.40 36.39 -15.20
N HIS A 61 28.24 36.83 -14.72
CA HIS A 61 27.08 37.19 -15.55
C HIS A 61 26.89 38.69 -15.72
N GLN A 62 27.79 39.51 -15.19
CA GLN A 62 27.83 40.97 -15.35
C GLN A 62 26.51 41.67 -15.01
N TRP A 63 25.81 41.19 -14.00
CA TRP A 63 24.59 41.83 -13.48
C TRP A 63 23.39 41.89 -14.40
N GLN A 64 23.43 41.07 -15.46
CA GLN A 64 22.37 40.92 -16.44
C GLN A 64 21.20 40.06 -15.94
N VAL A 65 20.00 40.42 -16.41
CA VAL A 65 18.77 39.63 -16.22
C VAL A 65 18.84 38.26 -16.91
N GLY A 66 17.90 37.39 -16.56
CA GLY A 66 17.80 36.04 -17.10
C GLY A 66 17.53 35.97 -18.61
N THR A 67 17.82 34.81 -19.18
CA THR A 67 17.66 34.54 -20.63
C THR A 67 16.33 33.88 -20.99
N GLU A 68 15.45 33.68 -20.00
CA GLU A 68 14.15 33.01 -20.14
C GLU A 68 13.17 33.78 -21.01
N LEU A 69 12.18 33.10 -21.59
CA LEU A 69 11.14 33.76 -22.41
C LEU A 69 10.11 34.53 -21.55
N SER A 70 9.82 34.06 -20.34
CA SER A 70 8.89 34.76 -19.43
C SER A 70 9.59 35.91 -18.71
N GLY A 71 8.96 37.09 -18.67
CA GLY A 71 9.54 38.27 -18.03
C GLY A 71 9.80 38.09 -16.54
N TYR A 72 8.88 37.46 -15.79
CA TYR A 72 9.14 37.16 -14.38
C TYR A 72 10.30 36.21 -14.18
N ASN A 73 10.41 35.15 -15.00
CA ASN A 73 11.53 34.21 -14.90
C ASN A 73 12.89 34.88 -15.19
N LYS A 74 12.93 35.93 -16.02
CA LYS A 74 14.14 36.73 -16.22
C LYS A 74 14.57 37.46 -14.94
N LEU A 75 13.62 37.87 -14.11
CA LEU A 75 13.87 38.59 -12.87
C LEU A 75 14.25 37.70 -11.69
N PHE A 76 14.19 36.37 -11.80
CA PHE A 76 14.56 35.51 -10.67
C PHE A 76 16.03 35.71 -10.29
N CYS A 77 16.90 35.84 -11.28
CA CYS A 77 18.31 36.12 -11.02
C CYS A 77 18.40 37.43 -10.23
N ALA A 78 17.71 38.49 -10.70
CA ALA A 78 17.70 39.87 -10.19
C ALA A 78 17.52 39.97 -8.66
N MET A 79 16.82 39.02 -8.03
CA MET A 79 16.73 38.94 -6.56
C MET A 79 18.10 38.78 -5.89
N THR A 80 18.96 37.87 -6.36
CA THR A 80 20.31 37.70 -5.78
C THR A 80 21.16 38.96 -5.96
N TRP A 81 21.08 39.61 -7.13
CA TRP A 81 21.78 40.86 -7.41
C TRP A 81 21.33 41.98 -6.47
N ALA A 82 20.03 42.09 -6.22
CA ALA A 82 19.47 43.08 -5.31
C ALA A 82 19.91 42.82 -3.85
N GLU A 83 19.96 41.56 -3.39
CA GLU A 83 20.50 41.25 -2.05
C GLU A 83 21.98 41.62 -1.95
N LEU A 84 22.78 41.27 -2.97
CA LEU A 84 24.20 41.63 -3.03
C LEU A 84 24.42 43.15 -3.14
N ALA A 85 23.54 43.88 -3.82
CA ALA A 85 23.57 45.34 -3.91
C ALA A 85 23.28 45.97 -2.54
N MET A 86 22.31 45.44 -1.79
CA MET A 86 22.00 45.90 -0.43
C MET A 86 23.19 45.67 0.53
N LEU A 87 23.84 44.51 0.45
CA LEU A 87 24.97 44.16 1.31
C LEU A 87 26.19 45.05 1.06
N ASP A 88 26.50 45.30 -0.21
CA ASP A 88 27.72 46.02 -0.59
C ASP A 88 27.48 47.53 -0.81
N ASN A 89 26.22 47.96 -0.68
CA ASN A 89 25.76 49.31 -0.99
C ASN A 89 26.18 49.77 -2.41
N ASP A 90 26.01 48.88 -3.40
CA ASP A 90 26.48 49.06 -4.77
C ASP A 90 25.34 48.85 -5.76
N LEU A 91 24.72 49.96 -6.19
CA LEU A 91 23.60 49.95 -7.13
C LEU A 91 23.99 49.52 -8.54
N SER A 92 25.28 49.50 -8.91
CA SER A 92 25.70 49.06 -10.25
C SER A 92 25.28 47.61 -10.57
N ARG A 93 25.01 46.83 -9.52
CA ARG A 93 24.56 45.44 -9.56
C ARG A 93 23.09 45.25 -9.92
N ILE A 94 22.26 46.27 -9.76
CA ILE A 94 20.85 46.24 -10.17
C ILE A 94 20.59 47.09 -11.42
N GLU A 95 21.57 47.89 -11.84
CA GLU A 95 21.46 48.79 -12.98
C GLU A 95 21.00 48.05 -14.27
N PRO A 96 21.56 46.89 -14.66
CA PRO A 96 21.06 46.18 -15.84
C PRO A 96 19.63 45.64 -15.68
N THR A 97 19.20 45.37 -14.43
CA THR A 97 17.81 44.99 -14.14
C THR A 97 16.86 46.16 -14.37
N ILE A 98 17.21 47.35 -13.88
CA ILE A 98 16.42 48.57 -14.10
C ILE A 98 16.35 48.90 -15.59
N GLN A 99 17.49 48.85 -16.29
CA GLN A 99 17.55 49.08 -17.74
C GLN A 99 16.66 48.11 -18.53
N TRP A 100 16.61 46.84 -18.13
CA TRP A 100 15.72 45.87 -18.76
C TRP A 100 14.24 46.16 -18.44
N ILE A 101 13.92 46.53 -17.20
CA ILE A 101 12.56 46.91 -16.79
C ILE A 101 12.04 48.08 -17.64
N ASP A 102 12.89 49.07 -17.88
CA ASP A 102 12.57 50.31 -18.61
C ASP A 102 12.66 50.15 -20.14
N SER A 103 13.11 48.99 -20.64
CA SER A 103 13.24 48.76 -22.07
C SER A 103 11.89 48.60 -22.77
N GLU A 104 11.84 48.88 -24.08
CA GLU A 104 10.70 48.52 -24.95
C GLU A 104 10.80 47.06 -25.45
N GLY A 105 11.62 46.23 -24.80
CA GLY A 105 11.88 44.85 -25.21
C GLY A 105 10.69 43.92 -24.96
N PRO A 106 10.58 42.79 -25.69
CA PRO A 106 9.55 41.80 -25.43
C PRO A 106 9.66 41.26 -24.00
N ASN A 107 8.50 41.09 -23.36
CA ASN A 107 8.37 40.57 -21.99
C ASN A 107 8.98 41.45 -20.88
N SER A 108 9.24 42.73 -21.16
CA SER A 108 9.60 43.74 -20.14
C SER A 108 8.38 44.59 -19.73
N PRO A 109 8.36 45.15 -18.50
CA PRO A 109 7.32 46.09 -18.07
C PRO A 109 7.16 47.31 -18.99
N GLY A 110 8.26 47.85 -19.53
CA GLY A 110 8.23 49.00 -20.44
C GLY A 110 7.70 48.68 -21.84
N GLY A 111 7.87 47.44 -22.33
CA GLY A 111 7.59 47.07 -23.72
C GLY A 111 6.36 46.18 -23.97
N ALA A 112 5.82 45.50 -22.95
CA ALA A 112 4.77 44.48 -23.15
C ALA A 112 3.57 44.63 -22.20
N THR A 113 2.35 44.51 -22.75
CA THR A 113 1.09 44.54 -21.97
C THR A 113 0.98 43.38 -20.99
N LEU A 114 1.53 42.21 -21.34
CA LEU A 114 1.59 41.03 -20.48
C LEU A 114 3.04 40.55 -20.37
N TRP A 115 3.87 41.28 -19.64
CA TRP A 115 5.28 40.98 -19.48
C TRP A 115 5.56 39.83 -18.50
N TYR A 116 4.65 39.61 -17.55
CA TYR A 116 4.78 38.64 -16.45
C TYR A 116 4.32 37.21 -16.80
N GLY A 117 3.84 36.97 -18.02
CA GLY A 117 3.39 35.67 -18.51
C GLY A 117 4.44 34.91 -19.35
N HIS A 118 4.02 33.80 -19.98
CA HIS A 118 4.75 33.16 -21.09
C HIS A 118 4.43 33.84 -22.43
N GLU A 119 5.23 33.61 -23.49
CA GLU A 119 4.96 34.08 -24.87
C GLU A 119 3.89 33.22 -25.58
N GLY A 120 2.89 33.83 -26.25
CA GLY A 120 1.87 33.14 -27.06
C GLY A 120 0.50 33.85 -27.14
N PRO A 121 -0.53 33.33 -27.87
CA PRO A 121 -1.87 33.93 -27.92
C PRO A 121 -2.72 33.69 -26.64
N HIS A 122 -2.77 34.74 -25.83
CA HIS A 122 -3.72 35.27 -24.83
C HIS A 122 -4.59 34.47 -23.82
N GLU A 123 -4.69 33.14 -23.79
CA GLU A 123 -5.54 32.50 -22.74
C GLU A 123 -4.81 31.62 -21.71
N ALA A 124 -3.59 31.15 -22.00
CA ALA A 124 -2.78 30.29 -21.10
C ALA A 124 -1.47 30.94 -20.58
N LEU A 125 -1.35 32.28 -20.66
CA LEU A 125 -0.06 32.97 -20.48
C LEU A 125 0.29 33.29 -19.02
N VAL A 126 -0.71 33.47 -18.15
CA VAL A 126 -0.51 33.80 -16.73
C VAL A 126 -0.44 32.52 -15.91
N TYR A 127 0.56 32.44 -15.02
CA TYR A 127 0.81 31.27 -14.19
C TYR A 127 1.23 31.69 -12.78
N SER A 128 0.88 30.91 -11.76
CA SER A 128 1.07 31.29 -10.36
C SER A 128 2.54 31.32 -9.93
N ASP A 129 3.40 30.48 -10.52
CA ASP A 129 4.83 30.42 -10.21
C ASP A 129 5.54 31.78 -10.38
N SER A 130 5.02 32.59 -11.30
CA SER A 130 5.56 33.91 -11.64
C SER A 130 5.61 34.85 -10.42
N LEU A 131 4.72 34.68 -9.45
CA LEU A 131 4.65 35.50 -8.23
C LEU A 131 5.86 35.33 -7.30
N PHE A 132 6.68 34.30 -7.48
CA PHE A 132 7.96 34.20 -6.76
C PHE A 132 8.99 35.25 -7.23
N GLY A 133 8.82 35.80 -8.43
CA GLY A 133 9.66 36.89 -8.95
C GLY A 133 9.25 38.28 -8.45
N ALA A 134 8.02 38.45 -7.96
CA ALA A 134 7.49 39.72 -7.44
C ALA A 134 8.34 40.41 -6.35
N PRO A 135 9.01 39.69 -5.41
CA PRO A 135 9.84 40.31 -4.38
C PRO A 135 10.92 41.25 -4.91
N VAL A 136 11.44 41.03 -6.13
CA VAL A 136 12.48 41.89 -6.72
C VAL A 136 12.06 43.35 -6.74
N PHE A 137 10.78 43.64 -6.95
CA PHE A 137 10.29 45.02 -7.02
C PHE A 137 10.23 45.70 -5.66
N ALA A 138 9.85 44.97 -4.60
CA ALA A 138 9.97 45.46 -3.23
C ALA A 138 11.44 45.73 -2.86
N MET A 139 12.35 44.89 -3.36
CA MET A 139 13.80 45.05 -3.16
C MET A 139 14.36 46.26 -3.92
N LEU A 140 13.96 46.48 -5.17
CA LEU A 140 14.32 47.66 -5.95
C LEU A 140 13.77 48.93 -5.31
N TYR A 141 12.51 48.92 -4.87
CA TYR A 141 11.93 50.02 -4.09
C TYR A 141 12.75 50.33 -2.83
N LYS A 142 13.17 49.30 -2.09
CA LYS A 142 14.02 49.47 -0.91
C LYS A 142 15.41 50.04 -1.23
N LEU A 143 15.98 49.70 -2.39
CA LEU A 143 17.29 50.17 -2.84
C LEU A 143 17.26 51.60 -3.41
N THR A 144 16.21 51.97 -4.14
CA THR A 144 16.16 53.24 -4.89
C THR A 144 15.18 54.27 -4.33
N GLY A 145 14.17 53.84 -3.56
CA GLY A 145 13.06 54.65 -3.08
C GLY A 145 11.97 54.92 -4.13
N GLU A 146 12.06 54.35 -5.33
CA GLU A 146 11.16 54.66 -6.44
C GLU A 146 9.84 53.87 -6.39
N ARG A 147 8.72 54.57 -6.17
CA ARG A 147 7.38 53.95 -6.04
C ARG A 147 6.91 53.17 -7.27
N ARG A 148 7.40 53.48 -8.48
CA ARG A 148 7.04 52.78 -9.72
C ARG A 148 7.24 51.27 -9.62
N PHE A 149 8.25 50.82 -8.86
CA PHE A 149 8.48 49.38 -8.69
C PHE A 149 7.34 48.71 -7.91
N LEU A 150 6.79 49.36 -6.88
CA LEU A 150 5.62 48.85 -6.16
C LEU A 150 4.37 48.84 -7.06
N GLU A 151 4.20 49.86 -7.91
CA GLU A 151 3.09 49.92 -8.86
C GLU A 151 3.13 48.75 -9.85
N ILE A 152 4.31 48.45 -10.41
CA ILE A 152 4.53 47.30 -11.31
C ILE A 152 4.26 45.97 -10.57
N MET A 153 4.77 45.84 -9.35
CA MET A 153 4.55 44.66 -8.51
C MET A 153 3.06 44.42 -8.26
N ASN A 154 2.36 45.44 -7.76
CA ASN A 154 0.95 45.33 -7.40
C ASN A 154 0.08 45.02 -8.63
N ALA A 155 0.28 45.73 -9.74
CA ALA A 155 -0.52 45.53 -10.95
C ALA A 155 -0.38 44.10 -11.50
N SER A 156 0.84 43.57 -11.56
CA SER A 156 1.08 42.20 -12.04
C SER A 156 0.61 41.15 -11.04
N PHE A 157 0.79 41.38 -9.73
CA PHE A 157 0.33 40.47 -8.68
C PHE A 157 -1.20 40.36 -8.65
N ASP A 158 -1.90 41.48 -8.78
CA ASP A 158 -3.36 41.55 -8.76
C ASP A 158 -3.96 40.84 -9.97
N ASP A 159 -3.38 41.00 -11.16
CA ASP A 159 -3.86 40.33 -12.36
C ASP A 159 -3.70 38.80 -12.28
N VAL A 160 -2.56 38.32 -11.76
CA VAL A 160 -2.36 36.87 -11.53
C VAL A 160 -3.34 36.35 -10.48
N THR A 161 -3.48 37.06 -9.37
CA THR A 161 -4.38 36.68 -8.26
C THR A 161 -5.83 36.62 -8.70
N ALA A 162 -6.32 37.66 -9.38
CA ALA A 162 -7.69 37.72 -9.86
C ALA A 162 -8.04 36.58 -10.85
N LYS A 163 -7.05 36.07 -11.58
CA LYS A 163 -7.25 34.99 -12.56
C LYS A 163 -7.12 33.59 -11.98
N LEU A 164 -6.31 33.40 -10.94
CA LEU A 164 -5.83 32.06 -10.54
C LEU A 164 -6.13 31.66 -9.09
N LEU A 165 -6.43 32.60 -8.19
CA LEU A 165 -6.78 32.28 -6.81
C LEU A 165 -8.18 31.63 -6.77
N ASP A 166 -8.25 30.42 -6.20
CA ASP A 166 -9.50 29.81 -5.78
C ASP A 166 -9.87 30.35 -4.39
N PRO A 167 -10.95 31.14 -4.27
CA PRO A 167 -11.30 31.78 -3.00
C PRO A 167 -11.90 30.81 -1.97
N GLU A 168 -12.35 29.61 -2.38
CA GLU A 168 -12.85 28.60 -1.44
C GLU A 168 -11.69 27.83 -0.81
N GLU A 169 -10.61 27.67 -1.56
CA GLU A 169 -9.45 26.88 -1.15
C GLU A 169 -8.37 27.76 -0.53
N ASP A 170 -8.40 29.08 -0.73
CA ASP A 170 -7.31 30.01 -0.43
C ASP A 170 -5.99 29.57 -1.07
N LEU A 171 -6.06 28.99 -2.27
CA LEU A 171 -4.93 28.43 -3.01
C LEU A 171 -5.07 28.73 -4.50
N TYR A 172 -3.96 28.69 -5.23
CA TYR A 172 -3.88 29.04 -6.64
C TYR A 172 -3.96 27.79 -7.52
N TYR A 173 -4.75 27.89 -8.59
CA TYR A 173 -4.53 27.06 -9.78
C TYR A 173 -3.21 27.47 -10.43
N ARG A 174 -2.49 26.51 -11.05
CA ARG A 174 -1.23 26.81 -11.73
C ARG A 174 -1.43 27.83 -12.85
N ASP A 175 -2.48 27.64 -13.64
CA ASP A 175 -2.93 28.52 -14.71
C ASP A 175 -4.43 28.29 -14.98
N ARG A 176 -5.02 29.09 -15.88
CA ARG A 176 -6.46 29.03 -16.20
C ARG A 176 -6.91 27.69 -16.78
N THR A 177 -6.01 26.89 -17.35
CA THR A 177 -6.34 25.61 -17.99
C THR A 177 -6.68 24.51 -16.97
N TYR A 178 -6.44 24.73 -15.67
CA TYR A 178 -6.82 23.81 -14.60
C TYR A 178 -8.14 24.16 -13.89
N ILE A 179 -8.67 25.35 -14.14
CA ILE A 179 -9.97 25.75 -13.59
C ILE A 179 -11.06 24.89 -14.24
N GLY A 180 -11.83 24.18 -13.42
CA GLY A 180 -12.86 23.23 -13.88
C GLY A 180 -12.33 21.86 -14.32
N LYS A 181 -11.02 21.59 -14.17
CA LYS A 181 -10.45 20.24 -14.29
C LYS A 181 -10.34 19.56 -12.94
N TYR A 182 -10.55 18.25 -12.93
CA TYR A 182 -10.52 17.43 -11.72
C TYR A 182 -9.53 16.28 -11.85
N SER A 183 -8.96 15.87 -10.73
CA SER A 183 -8.20 14.63 -10.60
C SER A 183 -9.08 13.41 -10.95
N PRO A 184 -8.49 12.22 -11.17
CA PRO A 184 -9.25 10.97 -11.34
C PRO A 184 -10.26 10.71 -10.22
N ASN A 185 -10.02 11.24 -9.01
CA ASN A 185 -10.93 11.12 -7.86
C ASN A 185 -11.96 12.27 -7.76
N GLY A 186 -12.11 13.09 -8.81
CA GLY A 186 -13.11 14.16 -8.86
C GLY A 186 -12.81 15.37 -7.96
N LYS A 187 -11.55 15.60 -7.60
CA LYS A 187 -11.11 16.70 -6.72
C LYS A 187 -10.34 17.77 -7.50
N LYS A 188 -10.24 18.99 -6.95
CA LYS A 188 -9.54 20.11 -7.60
C LYS A 188 -8.05 19.79 -7.82
N ILE A 189 -7.47 20.34 -8.90
CA ILE A 189 -6.04 20.22 -9.22
C ILE A 189 -5.32 21.49 -8.75
N LEU A 190 -4.79 21.46 -7.52
CA LEU A 190 -4.07 22.56 -6.90
C LEU A 190 -2.62 22.13 -6.70
N TRP A 191 -1.72 22.63 -7.53
CA TRP A 191 -0.36 22.12 -7.57
C TRP A 191 0.48 22.60 -6.38
N SER A 192 1.13 21.65 -5.69
CA SER A 192 1.97 21.90 -4.51
C SER A 192 3.06 22.93 -4.78
N ARG A 193 3.96 22.64 -5.73
CA ARG A 193 5.04 23.58 -6.08
C ARG A 193 4.52 24.92 -6.59
N GLY A 194 3.44 24.93 -7.37
CA GLY A 194 2.78 26.15 -7.85
C GLY A 194 2.36 27.07 -6.70
N ASN A 195 1.74 26.51 -5.66
CA ASN A 195 1.38 27.26 -4.45
C ASN A 195 2.60 27.59 -3.58
N GLY A 196 3.63 26.74 -3.60
CA GLY A 196 4.90 26.98 -2.93
C GLY A 196 5.59 28.26 -3.41
N TRP A 197 5.64 28.47 -4.73
CA TRP A 197 6.15 29.71 -5.33
C TRP A 197 5.45 30.95 -4.81
N VAL A 198 4.11 30.94 -4.75
CA VAL A 198 3.32 32.07 -4.27
C VAL A 198 3.56 32.30 -2.77
N PHE A 199 3.49 31.24 -1.96
CA PHE A 199 3.60 31.33 -0.51
C PHE A 199 4.98 31.84 -0.05
N ALA A 200 6.05 31.31 -0.64
CA ALA A 200 7.41 31.79 -0.37
C ALA A 200 7.68 33.17 -0.99
N GLY A 201 7.07 33.47 -2.16
CA GLY A 201 7.10 34.79 -2.77
C GLY A 201 6.51 35.85 -1.84
N LEU A 202 5.35 35.58 -1.25
CA LEU A 202 4.72 36.46 -0.25
C LEU A 202 5.60 36.68 0.97
N ALA A 203 6.20 35.63 1.55
CA ALA A 203 7.15 35.76 2.65
C ALA A 203 8.34 36.68 2.29
N ARG A 204 8.86 36.56 1.06
CA ARG A 204 9.94 37.42 0.56
C ARG A 204 9.47 38.86 0.29
N ILE A 205 8.28 39.08 -0.27
CA ILE A 205 7.70 40.43 -0.40
C ILE A 205 7.64 41.09 0.98
N LEU A 206 7.06 40.41 1.97
CA LEU A 206 6.89 40.93 3.33
C LEU A 206 8.23 41.14 4.08
N THR A 207 9.32 40.49 3.65
CA THR A 207 10.67 40.73 4.18
C THR A 207 11.24 42.08 3.72
N HIS A 208 10.94 42.49 2.48
CA HIS A 208 11.53 43.68 1.87
C HIS A 208 10.59 44.88 1.79
N LEU A 209 9.27 44.65 1.76
CA LEU A 209 8.25 45.70 1.75
C LEU A 209 8.12 46.32 3.14
N PRO A 210 8.28 47.65 3.30
CA PRO A 210 8.10 48.30 4.59
C PRO A 210 6.69 48.10 5.15
N ARG A 211 6.58 47.84 6.46
CA ARG A 211 5.28 47.69 7.16
C ARG A 211 4.38 48.92 7.08
N SER A 212 4.94 50.08 6.75
CA SER A 212 4.22 51.34 6.56
C SER A 212 3.58 51.47 5.18
N GLU A 213 3.91 50.60 4.22
CA GLU A 213 3.30 50.65 2.89
C GLU A 213 1.84 50.17 2.94
N PRO A 214 0.88 50.87 2.30
CA PRO A 214 -0.56 50.55 2.39
C PRO A 214 -0.92 49.12 2.00
N GLU A 215 -0.15 48.52 1.08
CA GLU A 215 -0.40 47.18 0.54
C GLU A 215 0.14 46.05 1.44
N TYR A 216 0.92 46.36 2.48
CA TYR A 216 1.55 45.35 3.33
C TYR A 216 0.51 44.41 3.97
N ASP A 217 -0.57 44.97 4.53
CA ASP A 217 -1.61 44.20 5.22
C ASP A 217 -2.37 43.27 4.26
N ARG A 218 -2.50 43.65 2.99
CA ARG A 218 -3.15 42.82 1.96
C ARG A 218 -2.32 41.57 1.64
N TYR A 219 -1.01 41.73 1.46
CA TYR A 219 -0.11 40.60 1.25
C TYR A 219 -0.03 39.70 2.49
N LEU A 220 -0.04 40.31 3.68
CA LEU A 220 -0.05 39.58 4.94
C LEU A 220 -1.35 38.77 5.13
N ASP A 221 -2.51 39.33 4.79
CA ASP A 221 -3.78 38.61 4.83
C ASP A 221 -3.76 37.37 3.93
N LEU A 222 -3.38 37.55 2.66
CA LEU A 222 -3.29 36.43 1.73
C LEU A 222 -2.29 35.36 2.22
N PHE A 223 -1.13 35.78 2.72
CA PHE A 223 -0.14 34.87 3.30
C PHE A 223 -0.74 34.04 4.46
N ARG A 224 -1.50 34.67 5.36
CA ARG A 224 -2.16 33.97 6.48
C ARG A 224 -3.25 33.01 6.03
N ARG A 225 -4.07 33.39 5.05
CA ARG A 225 -5.10 32.50 4.48
C ARG A 225 -4.48 31.27 3.82
N MET A 226 -3.44 31.47 3.00
CA MET A 226 -2.68 30.37 2.42
C MET A 226 -2.04 29.49 3.50
N ALA A 227 -1.44 30.07 4.54
CA ALA A 227 -0.82 29.34 5.65
C ALA A 227 -1.84 28.39 6.33
N ALA A 228 -3.04 28.87 6.62
CA ALA A 228 -4.10 28.05 7.21
C ALA A 228 -4.51 26.90 6.29
N SER A 229 -4.71 27.18 5.00
CA SER A 229 -5.08 26.19 3.99
C SER A 229 -4.01 25.12 3.77
N LEU A 230 -2.73 25.52 3.70
CA LEU A 230 -1.60 24.62 3.54
C LEU A 230 -1.40 23.74 4.78
N ALA A 231 -1.50 24.29 5.99
CA ALA A 231 -1.36 23.52 7.23
C ALA A 231 -2.39 22.38 7.33
N ALA A 232 -3.62 22.61 6.87
CA ALA A 232 -4.68 21.60 6.85
C ALA A 232 -4.43 20.45 5.85
N ARG A 233 -3.50 20.62 4.90
CA ARG A 233 -3.18 19.66 3.83
C ARG A 233 -1.85 18.94 4.02
N GLN A 234 -1.16 19.19 5.13
CA GLN A 234 0.08 18.48 5.47
C GLN A 234 -0.21 17.02 5.83
N HIS A 235 0.52 16.08 5.23
CA HIS A 235 0.38 14.68 5.60
C HIS A 235 1.05 14.35 6.94
N ALA A 236 0.73 13.17 7.47
CA ALA A 236 1.31 12.67 8.72
C ALA A 236 2.84 12.58 8.65
N ASP A 237 3.38 12.26 7.48
CA ASP A 237 4.82 12.24 7.20
C ASP A 237 5.46 13.62 7.04
N GLY A 238 4.68 14.69 7.26
CA GLY A 238 5.13 16.08 7.21
C GLY A 238 5.27 16.67 5.81
N LEU A 239 5.15 15.87 4.77
CA LEU A 239 5.30 16.32 3.38
C LEU A 239 3.96 16.70 2.77
N TRP A 240 3.98 17.59 1.78
CA TRP A 240 2.83 17.84 0.92
C TRP A 240 2.96 17.01 -0.35
N ARG A 241 1.84 16.48 -0.83
CA ARG A 241 1.76 15.71 -2.07
C ARG A 241 1.66 16.64 -3.27
N SER A 242 2.03 16.17 -4.46
CA SER A 242 2.10 17.00 -5.65
C SER A 242 0.77 17.71 -5.98
N ASN A 243 -0.39 17.08 -5.70
CA ASN A 243 -1.70 17.73 -5.76
C ASN A 243 -2.25 18.01 -4.35
N LEU A 244 -2.35 19.27 -3.96
CA LEU A 244 -2.89 19.72 -2.68
C LEU A 244 -4.40 19.50 -2.56
N GLY A 245 -5.12 19.56 -3.69
CA GLY A 245 -6.57 19.32 -3.72
C GLY A 245 -6.93 17.83 -3.65
N ASP A 246 -5.96 16.95 -3.91
CA ASP A 246 -6.14 15.50 -3.89
C ASP A 246 -4.82 14.78 -3.60
N PRO A 247 -4.45 14.60 -2.33
CA PRO A 247 -3.24 13.89 -1.96
C PRO A 247 -3.22 12.42 -2.42
N GLU A 248 -4.38 11.82 -2.68
CA GLU A 248 -4.49 10.44 -3.19
C GLU A 248 -4.26 10.36 -4.71
N HIS A 249 -4.27 11.50 -5.42
CA HIS A 249 -3.87 11.55 -6.83
C HIS A 249 -2.40 11.13 -7.02
N PHE A 250 -1.52 11.55 -6.11
CA PHE A 250 -0.11 11.14 -6.07
C PHE A 250 0.35 10.94 -4.62
N LEU A 251 0.44 9.68 -4.19
CA LEU A 251 0.81 9.32 -2.81
C LEU A 251 2.29 9.55 -2.47
N MET A 252 3.13 9.81 -3.48
CA MET A 252 4.59 9.92 -3.34
C MET A 252 5.00 11.24 -2.65
N PRO A 253 6.06 11.23 -1.82
CA PRO A 253 6.67 12.44 -1.28
C PRO A 253 6.98 13.50 -2.34
N GLU A 254 6.69 14.77 -2.09
CA GLU A 254 7.11 15.87 -2.97
C GLU A 254 7.91 16.89 -2.15
N SER A 255 9.24 16.87 -2.31
CA SER A 255 10.15 17.62 -1.43
C SER A 255 10.26 19.10 -1.79
N SER A 256 10.00 19.51 -3.04
CA SER A 256 10.19 20.91 -3.46
C SER A 256 9.08 21.84 -2.98
N GLY A 257 7.81 21.46 -3.15
CA GLY A 257 6.67 22.16 -2.55
C GLY A 257 6.77 22.20 -1.03
N THR A 258 7.13 21.07 -0.42
CA THR A 258 7.35 21.01 1.04
C THR A 258 8.44 21.96 1.53
N ALA A 259 9.54 22.12 0.78
CA ALA A 259 10.60 23.06 1.11
C ALA A 259 10.10 24.52 1.09
N PHE A 260 9.30 24.91 0.09
CA PHE A 260 8.65 26.24 0.08
C PHE A 260 7.78 26.48 1.31
N PHE A 261 6.91 25.52 1.63
CA PHE A 261 5.98 25.66 2.73
C PHE A 261 6.71 25.72 4.06
N THR A 262 7.69 24.83 4.27
CA THR A 262 8.51 24.81 5.48
C THR A 262 9.25 26.15 5.66
N PHE A 263 9.84 26.70 4.60
CA PHE A 263 10.41 28.05 4.60
C PHE A 263 9.39 29.11 5.00
N GLY A 264 8.23 29.19 4.32
CA GLY A 264 7.24 30.22 4.58
C GLY A 264 6.66 30.14 6.00
N PHE A 265 6.35 28.95 6.51
CA PHE A 265 5.87 28.76 7.87
C PHE A 265 6.93 29.17 8.91
N ALA A 266 8.18 28.73 8.73
CA ALA A 266 9.28 29.07 9.63
C ALA A 266 9.55 30.58 9.65
N TRP A 267 9.61 31.19 8.46
CA TRP A 267 9.73 32.64 8.30
C TRP A 267 8.58 33.39 8.99
N GLY A 268 7.35 32.92 8.82
CA GLY A 268 6.17 33.56 9.40
C GLY A 268 6.18 33.55 10.93
N ILE A 269 6.71 32.49 11.54
CA ILE A 269 6.93 32.40 12.99
C ILE A 269 8.05 33.35 13.43
N ASN A 270 9.22 33.29 12.76
CA ASN A 270 10.37 34.16 13.06
C ASN A 270 10.03 35.66 12.99
N ASN A 271 9.10 36.04 12.11
CA ASN A 271 8.67 37.43 11.92
C ASN A 271 7.43 37.82 12.75
N GLY A 272 6.91 36.91 13.57
CA GLY A 272 5.76 37.14 14.46
C GLY A 272 4.43 37.36 13.73
N VAL A 273 4.32 36.90 12.48
CA VAL A 273 3.12 37.06 11.66
C VAL A 273 2.24 35.81 11.64
N LEU A 274 2.81 34.65 12.00
CA LEU A 274 2.10 33.40 12.26
C LEU A 274 2.27 32.98 13.74
N PRO A 275 1.20 32.59 14.44
CA PRO A 275 1.28 32.12 15.83
C PRO A 275 2.04 30.80 15.93
N LYS A 276 3.07 30.76 16.79
CA LYS A 276 3.95 29.59 16.94
C LYS A 276 3.20 28.35 17.42
N GLU A 277 2.21 28.51 18.30
CA GLU A 277 1.44 27.43 18.90
C GLU A 277 0.67 26.63 17.84
N THR A 278 0.25 27.30 16.76
CA THR A 278 -0.47 26.68 15.65
C THR A 278 0.48 26.10 14.61
N TYR A 279 1.55 26.84 14.25
CA TYR A 279 2.33 26.54 13.04
C TYR A 279 3.72 25.93 13.31
N LEU A 280 4.25 25.99 14.53
CA LEU A 280 5.50 25.30 14.87
C LEU A 280 5.41 23.77 14.63
N PRO A 281 4.30 23.08 14.97
CA PRO A 281 4.13 21.66 14.62
C PRO A 281 4.23 21.39 13.12
N VAL A 282 3.73 22.32 12.30
CA VAL A 282 3.76 22.22 10.83
C VAL A 282 5.19 22.32 10.32
N VAL A 283 5.98 23.26 10.86
CA VAL A 283 7.42 23.40 10.54
C VAL A 283 8.21 22.18 10.95
N ILE A 284 8.00 21.67 12.17
CA ILE A 284 8.73 20.51 12.70
C ILE A 284 8.51 19.28 11.81
N LYS A 285 7.25 19.01 11.46
CA LYS A 285 6.90 17.90 10.56
C LYS A 285 7.47 18.11 9.16
N GLY A 286 7.33 19.32 8.60
CA GLY A 286 7.85 19.68 7.27
C GLY A 286 9.36 19.47 7.16
N TRP A 287 10.12 20.01 8.12
CA TRP A 287 11.57 19.83 8.19
C TRP A 287 11.95 18.35 8.36
N SER A 288 11.30 17.63 9.28
CA SER A 288 11.57 16.20 9.50
C SER A 288 11.30 15.36 8.25
N GLY A 289 10.25 15.68 7.49
CA GLY A 289 9.97 15.06 6.20
C GLY A 289 11.07 15.33 5.17
N LEU A 290 11.54 16.57 5.06
CA LEU A 290 12.64 16.93 4.16
C LEU A 290 13.94 16.20 4.50
N LEU A 291 14.26 16.03 5.79
CA LEU A 291 15.44 15.28 6.22
C LEU A 291 15.45 13.84 5.69
N ARG A 292 14.28 13.18 5.63
CA ARG A 292 14.14 11.82 5.06
C ARG A 292 14.27 11.77 3.54
N CYS A 293 14.20 12.92 2.86
CA CYS A 293 14.41 13.00 1.42
C CYS A 293 15.90 13.19 1.04
N ILE A 294 16.80 13.35 2.01
CA ILE A 294 18.22 13.60 1.75
C ILE A 294 18.97 12.28 1.76
N HIS A 295 19.64 11.97 0.64
CA HIS A 295 20.48 10.80 0.50
C HIS A 295 21.82 10.97 1.26
N PRO A 296 22.53 9.87 1.59
CA PRO A 296 23.78 9.91 2.34
C PRO A 296 24.87 10.83 1.77
N GLU A 297 24.89 11.10 0.46
CA GLU A 297 25.83 11.98 -0.21
C GLU A 297 25.41 13.46 -0.22
N GLY A 298 24.21 13.80 0.28
CA GLY A 298 23.67 15.16 0.30
C GLY A 298 22.68 15.49 -0.82
N LYS A 299 22.35 14.53 -1.68
CA LYS A 299 21.32 14.72 -2.71
C LYS A 299 19.93 14.86 -2.10
N LEU A 300 19.23 15.94 -2.43
CA LEU A 300 17.80 16.06 -2.13
C LEU A 300 16.98 15.29 -3.18
N GLY A 301 16.42 14.15 -2.79
CA GLY A 301 15.52 13.32 -3.59
C GLY A 301 14.06 13.78 -3.54
N TRP A 302 13.16 13.01 -4.15
CA TRP A 302 11.71 13.27 -4.13
C TRP A 302 11.28 14.61 -4.77
N VAL A 303 12.15 15.18 -5.60
CA VAL A 303 11.88 16.45 -6.28
C VAL A 303 11.07 16.14 -7.54
N GLN A 304 9.86 16.68 -7.63
CA GLN A 304 9.08 16.54 -8.85
C GLN A 304 9.81 17.23 -10.03
N PRO A 305 9.96 16.63 -11.23
CA PRO A 305 10.62 17.27 -12.37
C PRO A 305 9.95 18.57 -12.81
N VAL A 306 10.65 19.41 -13.58
CA VAL A 306 10.10 20.65 -14.16
C VAL A 306 8.87 20.33 -15.02
N ASP A 307 7.72 20.89 -14.66
CA ASP A 307 6.44 20.68 -15.32
C ASP A 307 5.45 21.81 -14.93
N ALA A 308 4.26 21.77 -15.50
CA ALA A 308 3.15 22.71 -15.35
C ALA A 308 1.93 22.10 -14.62
N ALA A 309 2.09 20.94 -13.96
CA ALA A 309 1.01 20.16 -13.37
C ALA A 309 1.53 19.32 -12.20
N PRO A 310 0.65 18.81 -11.32
CA PRO A 310 1.02 17.71 -10.43
C PRO A 310 1.50 16.47 -11.18
N ARG A 311 2.59 15.86 -10.70
CA ARG A 311 3.20 14.63 -11.24
C ARG A 311 3.78 13.80 -10.09
N PRO A 312 3.97 12.48 -10.26
CA PRO A 312 4.71 11.71 -9.27
C PRO A 312 6.19 12.12 -9.30
N SER A 313 6.79 12.12 -8.12
CA SER A 313 8.21 12.32 -7.85
C SER A 313 8.84 10.96 -7.54
N LEU A 314 10.14 10.80 -7.81
CA LEU A 314 10.86 9.55 -7.54
C LEU A 314 11.88 9.76 -6.42
N PRO A 315 12.31 8.69 -5.72
CA PRO A 315 13.34 8.81 -4.67
C PRO A 315 14.61 9.49 -5.16
N THR A 316 14.97 9.25 -6.43
CA THR A 316 16.20 9.74 -7.04
C THR A 316 16.05 11.03 -7.84
N THR A 317 14.83 11.55 -8.05
CA THR A 317 14.67 12.82 -8.79
C THR A 317 15.09 14.00 -7.92
N THR A 318 15.96 14.84 -8.47
CA THR A 318 16.57 15.99 -7.78
C THR A 318 16.62 17.20 -8.71
N HIS A 319 16.75 18.41 -8.16
CA HIS A 319 16.90 19.63 -8.96
C HIS A 319 17.51 20.78 -8.17
N GLU A 320 18.31 21.63 -8.83
CA GLU A 320 18.95 22.80 -8.20
C GLU A 320 17.98 23.74 -7.50
N TYR A 321 16.83 24.04 -8.11
CA TYR A 321 15.84 24.93 -7.49
C TYR A 321 15.37 24.35 -6.15
N ALA A 322 15.12 23.03 -6.07
CA ALA A 322 14.67 22.38 -4.85
C ALA A 322 15.76 22.40 -3.77
N THR A 323 17.03 22.25 -4.16
CA THR A 323 18.15 22.48 -3.24
C THR A 323 18.15 23.91 -2.69
N GLY A 324 17.94 24.93 -3.53
CA GLY A 324 17.80 26.32 -3.08
C GLY A 324 16.69 26.49 -2.04
N LEU A 325 15.54 25.87 -2.28
CA LEU A 325 14.40 25.93 -1.36
C LEU A 325 14.66 25.19 -0.05
N PHE A 326 15.38 24.06 -0.12
CA PHE A 326 15.83 23.38 1.09
C PHE A 326 16.78 24.25 1.91
N LEU A 327 17.70 24.97 1.27
CA LEU A 327 18.57 25.93 1.94
C LEU A 327 17.78 27.10 2.55
N LEU A 328 16.77 27.63 1.85
CA LEU A 328 15.85 28.62 2.42
C LEU A 328 15.12 28.09 3.66
N ALA A 329 14.55 26.89 3.57
CA ALA A 329 13.87 26.25 4.70
C ALA A 329 14.83 26.05 5.88
N GLY A 330 16.00 25.47 5.62
CA GLY A 330 17.05 25.25 6.63
C GLY A 330 17.52 26.54 7.28
N SER A 331 17.60 27.65 6.51
CA SER A 331 17.99 28.96 7.03
C SER A 331 17.00 29.52 8.06
N GLU A 332 15.68 29.34 7.85
CA GLU A 332 14.65 29.79 8.79
C GLU A 332 14.46 28.81 9.95
N VAL A 333 14.62 27.51 9.71
CA VAL A 333 14.65 26.51 10.79
C VAL A 333 15.84 26.74 11.72
N LEU A 334 17.03 27.05 11.18
CA LEU A 334 18.21 27.38 11.98
C LEU A 334 17.91 28.54 12.93
N LYS A 335 17.33 29.63 12.43
CA LYS A 335 16.92 30.79 13.25
C LYS A 335 15.90 30.43 14.34
N LEU A 336 14.96 29.53 14.06
CA LEU A 336 14.01 29.04 15.08
C LEU A 336 14.73 28.28 16.20
N VAL A 337 15.76 27.49 15.85
CA VAL A 337 16.55 26.75 16.84
C VAL A 337 17.43 27.71 17.65
N GLU A 338 18.13 28.63 16.99
CA GLU A 338 19.01 29.61 17.65
C GLU A 338 18.24 30.58 18.56
N SER A 339 17.01 30.94 18.18
CA SER A 339 16.13 31.79 19.01
C SER A 339 15.48 31.03 20.18
N GLY A 340 15.67 29.71 20.28
CA GLY A 340 15.06 28.87 21.32
C GLY A 340 13.55 28.66 21.16
N ILE A 341 12.95 29.05 20.02
CA ILE A 341 11.55 28.76 19.70
C ILE A 341 11.39 27.27 19.40
N LEU A 342 12.37 26.67 18.72
CA LEU A 342 12.42 25.26 18.38
C LEU A 342 13.56 24.57 19.15
N THR A 343 13.21 23.78 20.15
CA THR A 343 14.15 22.98 20.95
C THR A 343 13.86 21.48 20.78
N PRO A 344 14.78 20.59 21.19
CA PRO A 344 14.49 19.16 21.28
C PRO A 344 13.20 18.85 22.07
N GLU A 345 12.92 19.59 23.14
CA GLU A 345 11.72 19.41 23.97
C GLU A 345 10.45 19.87 23.24
N SER A 346 10.49 21.02 22.54
CA SER A 346 9.33 21.49 21.77
C SER A 346 9.07 20.61 20.55
N ALA A 347 10.10 19.93 20.02
CA ALA A 347 9.97 19.02 18.90
C ALA A 347 9.57 17.59 19.30
N ALA A 348 9.91 17.15 20.51
CA ALA A 348 9.66 15.80 21.00
C ALA A 348 8.22 15.28 20.79
N PRO A 349 7.14 16.08 20.95
CA PRO A 349 5.77 15.62 20.69
C PRO A 349 5.47 15.33 19.21
N TYR A 350 6.30 15.83 18.30
CA TYR A 350 6.09 15.79 16.85
C TYR A 350 7.14 14.94 16.13
N GLU A 351 8.22 14.57 16.80
CA GLU A 351 9.13 13.54 16.34
C GLU A 351 8.39 12.21 16.30
N GLU A 352 8.37 11.56 15.14
CA GLU A 352 8.01 10.16 15.06
C GLU A 352 9.11 9.35 15.77
N ARG A 353 8.98 9.19 17.08
CA ARG A 353 9.79 8.28 17.91
C ARG A 353 9.33 6.83 17.81
N ASP A 354 8.43 6.57 16.87
CA ASP A 354 7.64 5.38 16.84
C ASP A 354 8.17 4.40 15.79
N ASN A 355 8.92 3.42 16.28
CA ASN A 355 9.36 2.27 15.50
C ASN A 355 8.26 1.22 15.34
N SER A 356 7.01 1.51 15.71
CA SER A 356 5.89 0.59 15.55
C SER A 356 5.28 0.62 14.16
N ILE A 357 4.87 -0.54 13.65
CA ILE A 357 4.02 -0.62 12.46
C ILE A 357 2.63 0.00 12.70
N LEU A 358 2.18 0.10 13.95
CA LEU A 358 0.89 0.69 14.30
C LEU A 358 0.92 2.19 14.05
N PRO A 359 -0.04 2.77 13.32
CA PRO A 359 -0.04 4.20 13.08
C PRO A 359 -0.48 4.98 14.33
N PRO A 360 -0.12 6.28 14.49
CA PRO A 360 -0.37 7.04 15.72
C PRO A 360 -1.82 7.09 16.22
N GLN A 361 -2.79 6.79 15.37
CA GLN A 361 -4.19 6.76 15.77
C GLN A 361 -4.54 5.59 16.69
N THR A 362 -3.73 4.53 16.72
CA THR A 362 -3.97 3.34 17.57
C THR A 362 -3.82 3.61 19.06
N TYR A 363 -3.12 4.70 19.43
CA TYR A 363 -3.01 5.12 20.83
C TYR A 363 -4.34 5.64 21.40
N ASN A 364 -5.34 5.94 20.55
CA ASN A 364 -6.68 6.30 21.03
C ASN A 364 -7.54 5.04 21.28
N PRO A 365 -8.12 4.86 22.47
CA PRO A 365 -9.02 3.74 22.77
C PRO A 365 -10.32 3.75 21.94
N ARG A 366 -10.77 4.91 21.46
CA ARG A 366 -11.98 5.09 20.65
C ARG A 366 -11.60 5.47 19.22
N LEU A 367 -11.46 4.46 18.37
CA LEU A 367 -11.04 4.64 16.97
C LEU A 367 -12.03 5.49 16.16
N ARG A 368 -13.33 5.43 16.46
CA ARG A 368 -14.35 6.21 15.73
C ARG A 368 -14.22 7.72 15.91
N GLU A 369 -13.63 8.17 17.02
CA GLU A 369 -13.55 9.60 17.37
C GLU A 369 -12.38 10.29 16.66
N VAL A 370 -11.40 9.54 16.15
CA VAL A 370 -10.14 10.10 15.65
C VAL A 370 -9.62 9.47 14.35
N THR A 371 -10.31 8.49 13.77
CA THR A 371 -9.82 7.78 12.57
C THR A 371 -10.81 7.78 11.42
N ARG A 372 -10.29 7.59 10.20
CA ARG A 372 -11.05 7.26 8.99
C ARG A 372 -11.01 5.76 8.67
N HIS A 373 -10.82 4.89 9.67
CA HIS A 373 -10.77 3.44 9.44
C HIS A 373 -12.16 2.94 8.98
N PRO A 374 -12.29 2.25 7.84
CA PRO A 374 -13.60 1.88 7.28
C PRO A 374 -14.40 0.94 8.20
N LEU A 375 -13.70 0.12 8.98
CA LEU A 375 -14.29 -0.80 9.98
C LEU A 375 -14.21 -0.29 11.44
N ALA A 376 -14.01 1.01 11.70
CA ALA A 376 -13.82 1.52 13.08
C ALA A 376 -14.97 1.11 14.02
N ALA A 377 -16.22 1.23 13.56
CA ALA A 377 -17.40 0.84 14.34
C ALA A 377 -17.44 -0.67 14.61
N THR A 378 -17.17 -1.48 13.59
CA THR A 378 -17.11 -2.95 13.71
C THR A 378 -16.03 -3.40 14.69
N ILE A 379 -14.85 -2.77 14.67
CA ILE A 379 -13.76 -3.03 15.62
C ILE A 379 -14.18 -2.73 17.06
N GLU A 380 -14.78 -1.56 17.30
CA GLU A 380 -15.22 -1.18 18.65
C GLU A 380 -16.32 -2.12 19.18
N THR A 381 -17.28 -2.50 18.34
CA THR A 381 -18.32 -3.48 18.69
C THR A 381 -17.72 -4.84 19.00
N PHE A 382 -16.79 -5.33 18.17
CA PHE A 382 -16.06 -6.57 18.43
C PHE A 382 -15.34 -6.54 19.77
N LEU A 383 -14.55 -5.50 20.06
CA LEU A 383 -13.79 -5.40 21.31
C LEU A 383 -14.69 -5.35 22.56
N ALA A 384 -15.89 -4.80 22.43
CA ALA A 384 -16.90 -4.83 23.49
C ALA A 384 -17.47 -6.25 23.71
N ASN A 385 -17.72 -6.99 22.62
CA ASN A 385 -18.25 -8.35 22.66
C ASN A 385 -17.21 -9.39 23.09
N GLN A 386 -15.95 -9.22 22.72
CA GLN A 386 -14.84 -10.09 23.09
C GLN A 386 -14.76 -10.31 24.61
N LYS A 387 -15.04 -9.26 25.39
CA LYS A 387 -14.99 -9.27 26.86
C LYS A 387 -16.13 -10.06 27.51
N GLN A 388 -17.18 -10.39 26.75
CA GLN A 388 -18.40 -11.02 27.25
C GLN A 388 -18.40 -12.54 27.05
N VAL A 389 -17.42 -13.09 26.32
CA VAL A 389 -17.31 -14.53 26.07
C VAL A 389 -16.80 -15.23 27.34
N ALA A 390 -17.68 -15.93 28.05
CA ALA A 390 -17.38 -16.55 29.34
C ALA A 390 -16.61 -17.89 29.25
N ASP A 391 -16.72 -18.62 28.13
CA ASP A 391 -16.20 -20.00 27.99
C ASP A 391 -15.19 -20.15 26.83
N PHE A 392 -14.32 -19.16 26.65
CA PHE A 392 -13.30 -19.21 25.60
C PHE A 392 -12.23 -20.28 25.89
N GLN A 393 -11.91 -21.09 24.87
CA GLN A 393 -10.82 -22.06 24.92
C GLN A 393 -9.69 -21.67 23.95
N PRO A 394 -8.47 -21.44 24.45
CA PRO A 394 -7.30 -21.21 23.60
C PRO A 394 -7.00 -22.46 22.76
N THR A 395 -6.26 -22.31 21.67
CA THR A 395 -5.85 -23.45 20.84
C THR A 395 -4.88 -24.37 21.57
N GLY A 396 -4.14 -23.84 22.53
CA GLY A 396 -3.02 -24.54 23.19
C GLY A 396 -1.75 -24.59 22.33
N LEU A 397 -1.75 -23.97 21.15
CA LEU A 397 -0.59 -23.90 20.28
C LEU A 397 0.37 -22.80 20.73
N SER A 398 1.66 -23.10 20.63
CA SER A 398 2.80 -22.26 20.96
C SER A 398 3.60 -21.89 19.72
N ARG A 399 4.61 -21.04 19.85
CA ARG A 399 5.49 -20.76 18.69
C ARG A 399 6.28 -22.02 18.27
N ASP A 400 6.56 -22.94 19.19
CA ASP A 400 7.33 -24.15 18.90
C ASP A 400 6.56 -25.12 17.99
N ASP A 401 5.22 -25.03 17.97
CA ASP A 401 4.38 -25.76 17.01
C ASP A 401 4.62 -25.33 15.55
N TYR A 402 5.07 -24.08 15.31
CA TYR A 402 5.55 -23.69 13.97
C TYR A 402 6.78 -24.50 13.57
N LEU A 403 7.74 -24.66 14.50
CA LEU A 403 8.97 -25.40 14.27
C LEU A 403 8.71 -26.89 14.04
N GLU A 404 7.74 -27.48 14.76
CA GLU A 404 7.31 -28.88 14.54
C GLU A 404 6.87 -29.12 13.10
N VAL A 405 5.98 -28.26 12.58
CA VAL A 405 5.50 -28.34 11.19
C VAL A 405 6.65 -28.16 10.20
N ILE A 406 7.54 -27.19 10.44
CA ILE A 406 8.70 -26.94 9.58
C ILE A 406 9.63 -28.16 9.57
N ALA A 407 9.96 -28.71 10.75
CA ALA A 407 10.88 -29.83 10.92
C ALA A 407 10.43 -31.09 10.19
N GLY A 408 9.14 -31.43 10.27
CA GLY A 408 8.56 -32.56 9.54
C GLY A 408 8.76 -32.42 8.03
N GLN A 409 8.45 -31.24 7.49
CA GLN A 409 8.57 -30.98 6.06
C GLN A 409 10.02 -30.97 5.58
N VAL A 410 10.93 -30.23 6.22
CA VAL A 410 12.32 -30.14 5.74
C VAL A 410 13.08 -31.45 5.91
N THR A 411 12.78 -32.25 6.94
CA THR A 411 13.39 -33.58 7.10
C THR A 411 13.07 -34.46 5.90
N THR A 412 11.79 -34.52 5.51
CA THR A 412 11.36 -35.32 4.36
C THR A 412 11.84 -34.73 3.03
N MET A 413 11.87 -33.39 2.89
CA MET A 413 12.32 -32.75 1.66
C MET A 413 13.84 -32.88 1.43
N SER A 414 14.63 -33.07 2.49
CA SER A 414 16.10 -33.22 2.40
C SER A 414 16.52 -34.43 1.56
N GLN A 415 15.69 -35.47 1.47
CA GLN A 415 15.96 -36.66 0.65
C GLN A 415 15.96 -36.35 -0.86
N TYR A 416 15.34 -35.22 -1.26
CA TYR A 416 15.30 -34.75 -2.64
C TYR A 416 16.39 -33.73 -2.95
N GLN A 417 17.36 -33.54 -2.05
CA GLN A 417 18.50 -32.66 -2.30
C GLN A 417 19.51 -33.35 -3.24
N ASP A 418 19.87 -32.67 -4.33
CA ASP A 418 20.92 -33.15 -5.23
C ASP A 418 22.34 -32.92 -4.65
N ALA A 419 23.37 -33.31 -5.41
CA ALA A 419 24.77 -33.15 -4.99
C ALA A 419 25.20 -31.68 -4.82
N ASP A 420 24.62 -30.76 -5.59
CA ASP A 420 24.94 -29.34 -5.55
C ASP A 420 24.23 -28.61 -4.40
N GLY A 421 23.20 -29.21 -3.80
CA GLY A 421 22.43 -28.65 -2.69
C GLY A 421 21.01 -28.22 -3.06
N ARG A 422 20.57 -28.44 -4.30
CA ARG A 422 19.25 -28.03 -4.79
C ARG A 422 18.18 -29.02 -4.38
N ILE A 423 17.01 -28.50 -4.01
CA ILE A 423 15.84 -29.33 -3.71
C ILE A 423 15.08 -29.61 -5.01
N ILE A 424 15.08 -30.88 -5.42
CA ILE A 424 14.49 -31.34 -6.68
C ILE A 424 13.04 -31.76 -6.45
N ASP A 425 12.10 -31.22 -7.23
CA ASP A 425 10.70 -31.62 -7.10
C ASP A 425 10.54 -33.09 -7.53
N PRO A 426 9.95 -33.96 -6.69
CA PRO A 426 9.86 -35.40 -6.98
C PRO A 426 8.98 -35.70 -8.19
N HIS A 427 8.07 -34.82 -8.58
CA HIS A 427 7.26 -34.96 -9.78
C HIS A 427 7.88 -34.23 -10.98
N GLY A 428 8.32 -32.99 -10.78
CA GLY A 428 8.92 -32.14 -11.81
C GLY A 428 10.31 -32.58 -12.26
N LYS A 429 10.99 -33.45 -11.49
CA LYS A 429 12.34 -34.01 -11.75
C LYS A 429 13.44 -32.98 -11.96
N ARG A 430 13.24 -31.75 -11.46
CA ARG A 430 14.21 -30.65 -11.43
C ARG A 430 13.85 -29.70 -10.30
N GLU A 431 14.77 -28.80 -9.96
CA GLU A 431 14.43 -27.68 -9.09
C GLU A 431 13.30 -26.84 -9.71
N LYS A 432 12.38 -26.39 -8.85
CA LYS A 432 11.25 -25.53 -9.22
C LYS A 432 11.32 -24.24 -8.43
N TYR A 433 11.37 -23.14 -9.18
CA TYR A 433 11.33 -21.77 -8.67
C TYR A 433 12.24 -21.56 -7.46
N TYR A 434 11.68 -21.27 -6.28
CA TYR A 434 12.38 -20.89 -5.06
C TYR A 434 12.33 -22.01 -3.99
N SER A 435 12.25 -23.28 -4.39
CA SER A 435 12.26 -24.43 -3.47
C SER A 435 13.51 -24.42 -2.57
N THR A 436 14.69 -24.32 -3.16
CA THR A 436 15.97 -24.40 -2.44
C THR A 436 16.21 -23.25 -1.45
N PRO A 437 16.01 -21.96 -1.80
CA PRO A 437 16.20 -20.89 -0.82
C PRO A 437 15.18 -20.95 0.32
N CYS A 438 13.93 -21.33 0.07
CA CYS A 438 12.94 -21.53 1.13
C CYS A 438 13.30 -22.68 2.06
N PHE A 439 13.86 -23.78 1.53
CA PHE A 439 14.41 -24.87 2.35
C PHE A 439 15.56 -24.39 3.24
N ALA A 440 16.49 -23.62 2.68
CA ALA A 440 17.60 -23.05 3.44
C ALA A 440 17.11 -22.20 4.61
N HIS A 441 16.13 -21.31 4.38
CA HIS A 441 15.54 -20.47 5.42
C HIS A 441 14.85 -21.29 6.52
N ALA A 442 14.05 -22.28 6.13
CA ALA A 442 13.35 -23.16 7.06
C ALA A 442 14.33 -23.93 7.97
N VAL A 443 15.41 -24.50 7.42
CA VAL A 443 16.46 -25.16 8.23
C VAL A 443 17.22 -24.16 9.09
N ALA A 444 17.47 -22.94 8.60
CA ALA A 444 18.17 -21.91 9.35
C ALA A 444 17.42 -21.49 10.61
N VAL A 445 16.10 -21.34 10.53
CA VAL A 445 15.25 -21.05 11.69
C VAL A 445 15.27 -22.19 12.70
N LEU A 446 15.18 -23.45 12.28
CA LEU A 446 15.27 -24.59 13.21
C LEU A 446 16.59 -24.58 13.98
N ALA A 447 17.71 -24.39 13.27
CA ALA A 447 19.03 -24.32 13.88
C ALA A 447 19.15 -23.15 14.85
N HIS A 448 18.71 -21.96 14.43
CA HIS A 448 18.77 -20.74 15.24
C HIS A 448 17.88 -20.82 16.49
N ALA A 449 16.71 -21.46 16.37
CA ALA A 449 15.78 -21.70 17.47
C ALA A 449 16.31 -22.71 18.50
N GLY A 450 17.37 -23.46 18.17
CA GLY A 450 17.83 -24.60 18.98
C GLY A 450 16.91 -25.82 18.89
N TYR A 451 16.07 -25.92 17.85
CA TYR A 451 15.25 -27.10 17.60
C TYR A 451 16.15 -28.30 17.27
N PRO A 452 15.91 -29.49 17.83
CA PRO A 452 16.78 -30.64 17.63
C PRO A 452 16.76 -31.12 16.17
N ILE A 453 17.78 -30.77 15.40
CA ILE A 453 18.02 -31.24 14.04
C ILE A 453 19.35 -32.00 13.96
N SER A 454 19.47 -32.91 12.99
CA SER A 454 20.74 -33.62 12.76
C SER A 454 21.80 -32.70 12.14
N GLU A 455 23.08 -32.99 12.40
CA GLU A 455 24.20 -32.30 11.73
C GLU A 455 24.10 -32.41 10.19
N ALA A 456 23.60 -33.54 9.69
CA ALA A 456 23.37 -33.75 8.26
C ALA A 456 22.30 -32.80 7.70
N LEU A 457 21.21 -32.58 8.43
CA LEU A 457 20.16 -31.64 8.02
C LEU A 457 20.66 -30.19 8.08
N LEU A 458 21.41 -29.83 9.13
CA LEU A 458 22.04 -28.52 9.25
C LEU A 458 22.98 -28.23 8.06
N GLU A 459 23.86 -29.16 7.73
CA GLU A 459 24.75 -29.02 6.55
C GLU A 459 23.96 -29.03 5.24
N SER A 460 22.89 -29.81 5.13
CA SER A 460 21.97 -29.78 3.99
C SER A 460 21.37 -28.39 3.79
N GLY A 461 20.92 -27.72 4.85
CA GLY A 461 20.44 -26.34 4.80
C GLY A 461 21.51 -25.33 4.38
N MET A 462 22.73 -25.45 4.90
CA MET A 462 23.83 -24.57 4.49
C MET A 462 24.26 -24.79 3.04
N ARG A 463 24.22 -26.01 2.51
CA ARG A 463 24.45 -26.31 1.09
C ARG A 463 23.37 -25.73 0.19
N ALA A 464 22.11 -25.78 0.63
CA ALA A 464 21.01 -25.11 -0.08
C ALA A 464 21.24 -23.59 -0.14
N LEU A 465 21.76 -22.98 0.93
CA LEU A 465 22.14 -21.57 0.92
C LEU A 465 23.33 -21.29 -0.01
N ASP A 466 24.37 -22.14 0.01
CA ASP A 466 25.54 -22.04 -0.85
C ASP A 466 25.13 -21.93 -2.33
N VAL A 467 24.27 -22.83 -2.80
CA VAL A 467 23.79 -22.80 -4.20
C VAL A 467 22.85 -21.64 -4.47
N SER A 468 21.97 -21.27 -3.52
CA SER A 468 21.03 -20.16 -3.73
C SER A 468 21.73 -18.82 -3.89
N ILE A 469 22.78 -18.55 -3.10
CA ILE A 469 23.60 -17.33 -3.23
C ILE A 469 24.41 -17.35 -4.52
N ARG A 470 24.99 -18.51 -4.89
CA ARG A 470 25.70 -18.66 -6.16
C ARG A 470 24.77 -18.38 -7.35
N ASP A 471 23.58 -18.97 -7.36
CA ASP A 471 22.62 -18.82 -8.47
C ASP A 471 22.15 -17.36 -8.60
N LEU A 472 22.02 -16.63 -7.50
CA LEU A 472 21.77 -15.19 -7.51
C LEU A 472 22.96 -14.40 -8.08
N PHE A 473 24.18 -14.70 -7.63
CA PHE A 473 25.40 -14.01 -8.07
C PHE A 473 25.71 -14.27 -9.56
N GLU A 474 25.54 -15.50 -10.02
CA GLU A 474 25.83 -15.92 -11.40
C GLU A 474 24.65 -15.70 -12.36
N ASN A 475 23.52 -15.19 -11.86
CA ASN A 475 22.28 -15.01 -12.62
C ASN A 475 21.77 -16.32 -13.28
N THR A 476 21.72 -17.38 -12.49
CA THR A 476 21.23 -18.70 -12.87
C THR A 476 20.10 -19.24 -11.97
N PRO A 477 19.22 -18.41 -11.36
CA PRO A 477 18.14 -18.93 -10.51
C PRO A 477 17.20 -19.82 -11.32
N ALA A 478 16.69 -20.88 -10.68
CA ALA A 478 15.77 -21.83 -11.30
C ALA A 478 14.57 -21.10 -11.93
N ASP A 479 14.19 -21.52 -13.14
CA ASP A 479 13.09 -20.95 -13.93
C ASP A 479 13.18 -19.44 -14.20
N ARG A 480 14.36 -18.82 -14.04
CA ARG A 480 14.56 -17.35 -14.08
C ARG A 480 13.68 -16.63 -13.05
N HIS A 481 13.53 -17.23 -11.87
CA HIS A 481 12.60 -16.80 -10.83
C HIS A 481 13.30 -16.18 -9.61
N GLY A 482 14.39 -15.44 -9.86
CA GLY A 482 15.24 -14.83 -8.82
C GLY A 482 14.51 -13.83 -7.92
N ASP A 483 13.36 -13.31 -8.37
CA ASP A 483 12.52 -12.37 -7.63
C ASP A 483 12.07 -12.87 -6.24
N PHE A 484 12.04 -14.19 -6.04
CA PHE A 484 11.58 -14.82 -4.79
C PHE A 484 12.72 -15.39 -3.94
N PHE A 485 13.98 -15.23 -4.38
CA PHE A 485 15.13 -15.80 -3.70
C PHE A 485 15.64 -14.88 -2.59
N THR A 486 15.71 -13.57 -2.82
CA THR A 486 16.46 -12.67 -1.94
C THR A 486 15.92 -12.57 -0.54
N TRP A 487 14.61 -12.63 -0.34
CA TRP A 487 14.02 -12.67 0.99
C TRP A 487 14.45 -13.91 1.80
N PRO A 488 14.13 -15.17 1.39
CA PRO A 488 14.54 -16.35 2.14
C PRO A 488 16.07 -16.52 2.20
N VAL A 489 16.82 -16.13 1.16
CA VAL A 489 18.29 -16.19 1.17
C VAL A 489 18.88 -15.27 2.23
N THR A 490 18.41 -14.03 2.33
CA THR A 490 18.97 -13.06 3.30
C THR A 490 18.67 -13.48 4.73
N TRP A 491 17.46 -13.98 4.99
CA TRP A 491 17.11 -14.59 6.26
C TRP A 491 18.01 -15.79 6.60
N ALA A 492 18.13 -16.76 5.70
CA ALA A 492 18.97 -17.94 5.90
C ALA A 492 20.43 -17.54 6.15
N TRP A 493 20.96 -16.60 5.37
CA TRP A 493 22.33 -16.10 5.51
C TRP A 493 22.58 -15.47 6.88
N HIS A 494 21.64 -14.67 7.37
CA HIS A 494 21.74 -14.06 8.70
C HIS A 494 21.68 -15.12 9.81
N LEU A 495 20.74 -16.05 9.72
CA LEU A 495 20.50 -17.06 10.76
C LEU A 495 21.57 -18.16 10.80
N PHE A 496 22.23 -18.47 9.67
CA PHE A 496 23.31 -19.44 9.62
C PHE A 496 24.67 -18.92 10.10
N GLN A 497 24.80 -17.63 10.42
CA GLN A 497 26.07 -17.05 10.89
C GLN A 497 26.69 -17.80 12.09
N PRO A 498 25.95 -18.28 13.10
CA PRO A 498 26.58 -19.00 14.21
C PRO A 498 27.17 -20.36 13.82
N PHE A 499 26.72 -20.97 12.71
CA PHE A 499 27.00 -22.36 12.35
C PHE A 499 27.99 -22.51 11.18
N ALA A 500 28.09 -21.50 10.31
CA ALA A 500 28.94 -21.57 9.13
C ALA A 500 30.44 -21.35 9.42
N SER A 501 31.30 -21.98 8.62
CA SER A 501 32.75 -21.74 8.65
C SER A 501 33.09 -20.31 8.22
N ALA A 502 34.25 -19.80 8.64
CA ALA A 502 34.70 -18.46 8.26
C ALA A 502 34.80 -18.27 6.74
N GLU A 503 35.22 -19.31 6.02
CA GLU A 503 35.31 -19.30 4.55
C GLU A 503 33.93 -19.17 3.90
N ARG A 504 32.96 -19.98 4.36
CA ARG A 504 31.58 -19.95 3.86
C ARG A 504 30.93 -18.59 4.10
N LYS A 505 31.12 -18.01 5.30
CA LYS A 505 30.66 -16.65 5.63
C LYS A 505 31.21 -15.58 4.70
N ALA A 506 32.52 -15.59 4.48
CA ALA A 506 33.20 -14.62 3.62
C ALA A 506 32.68 -14.70 2.18
N ARG A 507 32.55 -15.93 1.64
CA ARG A 507 32.00 -16.16 0.30
C ARG A 507 30.55 -15.67 0.20
N TRP A 508 29.69 -16.01 1.16
CA TRP A 508 28.30 -15.56 1.15
C TRP A 508 28.19 -14.03 1.17
N GLN A 509 28.94 -13.37 2.05
CA GLN A 509 28.96 -11.91 2.16
C GLN A 509 29.36 -11.26 0.83
N GLU A 510 30.45 -11.73 0.23
CA GLU A 510 30.97 -11.18 -1.04
C GLU A 510 29.95 -11.34 -2.17
N GLN A 511 29.42 -12.54 -2.36
CA GLN A 511 28.49 -12.85 -3.44
C GLN A 511 27.13 -12.14 -3.27
N LEU A 512 26.59 -12.10 -2.05
CA LEU A 512 25.35 -11.38 -1.76
C LEU A 512 25.50 -9.87 -1.94
N ALA A 513 26.64 -9.28 -1.60
CA ALA A 513 26.88 -7.86 -1.82
C ALA A 513 27.04 -7.52 -3.31
N ALA A 514 27.59 -8.45 -4.11
CA ALA A 514 27.91 -8.24 -5.52
C ALA A 514 26.83 -8.72 -6.52
N MET A 515 25.63 -9.08 -6.03
CA MET A 515 24.56 -9.63 -6.87
C MET A 515 24.05 -8.63 -7.94
N PRO A 516 23.95 -9.03 -9.22
CA PRO A 516 23.46 -8.16 -10.30
C PRO A 516 21.93 -8.13 -10.35
N ILE A 517 21.30 -7.35 -9.45
CA ILE A 517 19.84 -7.27 -9.28
C ILE A 517 19.09 -7.01 -10.60
N GLU A 518 19.71 -6.26 -11.51
CA GLU A 518 19.13 -5.86 -12.79
C GLU A 518 19.02 -6.99 -13.81
N LYS A 519 19.68 -8.12 -13.56
CA LYS A 519 19.64 -9.31 -14.41
C LYS A 519 18.84 -10.44 -13.76
N VAL A 520 18.93 -10.52 -12.42
CA VAL A 520 18.32 -11.58 -11.61
C VAL A 520 16.81 -11.44 -11.53
N TYR A 521 16.32 -10.21 -11.42
CA TYR A 521 14.88 -9.94 -11.29
C TYR A 521 14.22 -9.87 -12.66
N SER A 522 13.25 -10.76 -12.88
CA SER A 522 12.49 -10.84 -14.14
C SER A 522 11.75 -9.55 -14.44
N GLU A 523 11.34 -8.84 -13.37
CA GLU A 523 10.54 -7.61 -13.42
C GLU A 523 11.35 -6.42 -12.89
N TYR A 524 12.65 -6.42 -13.17
CA TYR A 524 13.50 -5.28 -12.85
C TYR A 524 13.08 -4.04 -13.64
N LYS A 525 12.43 -3.10 -12.96
CA LYS A 525 12.19 -1.75 -13.47
C LYS A 525 13.23 -0.81 -12.87
N ARG A 526 14.04 -0.20 -13.73
CA ARG A 526 15.09 0.74 -13.30
C ARG A 526 14.46 1.93 -12.56
N PRO A 527 15.02 2.33 -11.40
CA PRO A 527 14.97 3.72 -10.98
C PRO A 527 15.69 4.52 -12.10
N PHE A 528 14.93 5.28 -12.89
CA PHE A 528 15.42 5.87 -14.15
C PHE A 528 16.76 6.62 -13.98
N GLY A 529 17.75 6.24 -14.80
CA GLY A 529 18.95 7.05 -15.04
C GLY A 529 18.62 8.16 -16.03
N THR A 530 18.46 9.38 -15.51
CA THR A 530 18.31 10.68 -16.21
C THR A 530 17.12 10.89 -17.16
N TYR A 531 16.38 11.95 -16.81
CA TYR A 531 15.50 12.88 -17.55
C TYR A 531 14.77 12.42 -18.83
N GLU A 532 13.44 12.49 -18.71
CA GLU A 532 12.39 12.42 -19.73
C GLU A 532 11.87 11.04 -20.12
N HIS A 533 10.97 10.50 -19.29
CA HIS A 533 9.93 9.59 -19.78
C HIS A 533 8.55 10.13 -19.42
N ARG A 534 8.01 10.98 -20.30
CA ARG A 534 6.59 11.37 -20.29
C ARG A 534 5.67 10.13 -20.30
N GLU A 535 6.12 9.04 -20.91
CA GLU A 535 5.46 7.72 -20.89
C GLU A 535 5.35 7.11 -19.50
N PHE A 536 6.41 7.16 -18.67
CA PHE A 536 6.35 6.70 -17.27
C PHE A 536 5.27 7.46 -16.50
N TYR A 537 5.26 8.79 -16.64
CA TYR A 537 4.28 9.64 -15.98
C TYR A 537 2.85 9.47 -16.50
N ASN A 538 2.68 9.04 -17.74
CA ASN A 538 1.38 8.71 -18.32
C ASN A 538 0.89 7.31 -17.94
N ALA A 539 1.81 6.39 -17.59
CA ALA A 539 1.54 5.01 -17.21
C ALA A 539 1.64 4.75 -15.69
N TYR A 540 1.88 5.78 -14.88
CA TYR A 540 1.93 5.67 -13.42
C TYR A 540 0.61 5.13 -12.88
N GLY A 541 0.68 4.05 -12.09
CA GLY A 541 -0.49 3.37 -11.51
C GLY A 541 -0.32 1.85 -11.50
N LYS A 542 -1.45 1.13 -11.37
CA LYS A 542 -1.51 -0.33 -11.18
C LYS A 542 -0.89 -1.17 -12.32
N SER A 543 -0.65 -0.58 -13.50
CA SER A 543 0.00 -1.27 -14.62
C SER A 543 1.53 -1.26 -14.54
N TRP A 544 2.11 -0.48 -13.63
CA TRP A 544 3.57 -0.36 -13.49
C TRP A 544 4.16 -1.37 -12.49
N SER A 545 3.38 -1.89 -11.56
CA SER A 545 3.84 -2.81 -10.52
C SER A 545 2.91 -3.99 -10.37
N HIS A 546 3.42 -5.08 -9.81
CA HIS A 546 2.64 -6.27 -9.42
C HIS A 546 3.31 -6.94 -8.22
N ASN A 547 2.68 -7.96 -7.67
CA ASN A 547 3.07 -8.59 -6.42
C ASN A 547 4.49 -9.21 -6.39
N TRP A 548 5.03 -9.72 -7.50
CA TRP A 548 6.39 -10.31 -7.48
C TRP A 548 7.45 -9.28 -7.14
N ASN A 549 7.25 -8.04 -7.59
CA ASN A 549 8.14 -6.93 -7.25
C ASN A 549 8.10 -6.57 -5.74
N ILE A 550 7.14 -7.07 -4.97
CA ILE A 550 7.14 -6.89 -3.52
C ILE A 550 8.19 -7.78 -2.89
N VAL A 551 8.26 -9.06 -3.26
CA VAL A 551 9.17 -10.04 -2.63
C VAL A 551 10.63 -9.64 -2.84
N ASN A 552 10.99 -9.22 -4.06
CA ASN A 552 12.34 -8.75 -4.32
C ASN A 552 12.62 -7.37 -3.68
N ALA A 553 11.66 -6.44 -3.65
CA ALA A 553 11.84 -5.14 -3.00
C ALA A 553 12.03 -5.27 -1.49
N THR A 554 11.28 -6.17 -0.84
CA THR A 554 11.45 -6.45 0.58
C THR A 554 12.72 -7.28 0.84
N GLY A 555 13.10 -8.17 -0.08
CA GLY A 555 14.39 -8.88 -0.04
C GLY A 555 15.59 -7.92 -0.12
N GLU A 556 15.57 -6.97 -1.05
CA GLU A 556 16.56 -5.88 -1.12
C GLU A 556 16.50 -5.00 0.14
N GLY A 557 15.32 -4.78 0.69
CA GLY A 557 15.16 -4.02 1.93
C GLY A 557 15.84 -4.71 3.09
N LEU A 558 15.67 -6.03 3.22
CA LEU A 558 16.34 -6.84 4.23
C LEU A 558 17.87 -6.86 4.02
N ARG A 559 18.34 -6.90 2.77
CA ARG A 559 19.77 -6.73 2.44
C ARG A 559 20.28 -5.35 2.88
N ALA A 560 19.50 -4.28 2.69
CA ALA A 560 19.86 -2.93 3.10
C ALA A 560 19.94 -2.79 4.63
N ILE A 561 19.04 -3.45 5.39
CA ILE A 561 19.12 -3.53 6.87
C ILE A 561 20.47 -4.09 7.32
N HIS A 562 21.01 -5.07 6.58
CA HIS A 562 22.31 -5.69 6.86
C HIS A 562 23.50 -4.99 6.17
N GLY A 563 23.30 -3.83 5.54
CA GLY A 563 24.36 -3.07 4.89
C GLY A 563 24.93 -3.69 3.60
N LEU A 564 24.20 -4.62 2.98
CA LEU A 564 24.61 -5.29 1.73
C LEU A 564 24.26 -4.48 0.46
N THR A 565 23.35 -3.50 0.55
CA THR A 565 22.88 -2.66 -0.55
C THR A 565 22.31 -1.33 -0.01
N SER A 566 21.90 -0.42 -0.90
CA SER A 566 21.17 0.82 -0.54
C SER A 566 19.65 0.61 -0.52
N TRP A 567 18.92 1.57 0.03
CA TRP A 567 17.45 1.55 0.03
C TRP A 567 16.82 1.89 -1.32
N ASP A 568 17.60 2.32 -2.33
CA ASP A 568 17.06 2.95 -3.55
C ASP A 568 16.05 2.10 -4.31
N TYR A 569 16.34 0.80 -4.47
CA TYR A 569 15.45 -0.12 -5.17
C TYR A 569 14.18 -0.37 -4.36
N THR A 570 14.33 -0.69 -3.08
CA THR A 570 13.22 -0.91 -2.15
C THR A 570 12.30 0.30 -2.10
N ASP A 571 12.89 1.49 -1.97
CA ASP A 571 12.18 2.76 -1.92
C ASP A 571 11.37 2.98 -3.21
N PHE A 572 12.03 2.86 -4.37
CA PHE A 572 11.35 3.01 -5.65
C PHE A 572 10.19 2.01 -5.80
N SER A 573 10.47 0.72 -5.62
CA SER A 573 9.50 -0.35 -5.82
C SER A 573 8.32 -0.24 -4.86
N LEU A 574 8.57 -0.11 -3.56
CA LEU A 574 7.50 0.05 -2.58
C LEU A 574 6.67 1.31 -2.84
N THR A 575 7.23 2.38 -3.39
CA THR A 575 6.37 3.51 -3.74
C THR A 575 5.36 3.17 -4.83
N MET A 576 5.79 2.47 -5.88
CA MET A 576 4.91 2.10 -6.98
C MET A 576 3.76 1.21 -6.50
N GLN A 577 4.03 0.36 -5.51
CA GLN A 577 3.05 -0.55 -4.93
C GLN A 577 1.92 0.16 -4.18
N THR A 578 2.10 1.41 -3.74
CA THR A 578 1.06 2.14 -2.99
C THR A 578 -0.25 2.31 -3.77
N ALA A 579 -0.19 2.36 -5.11
CA ALA A 579 -1.36 2.49 -5.98
C ALA A 579 -2.26 1.24 -6.02
N HIS A 580 -1.79 0.11 -5.47
CA HIS A 580 -2.56 -1.13 -5.40
C HIS A 580 -3.44 -1.20 -4.15
N PHE A 581 -3.24 -0.34 -3.15
CA PHE A 581 -3.98 -0.46 -1.89
C PHE A 581 -5.38 0.15 -1.96
N THR A 582 -6.36 -0.57 -1.43
CA THR A 582 -7.76 -0.14 -1.31
C THR A 582 -7.97 0.70 -0.04
N PRO A 583 -9.12 1.38 0.12
CA PRO A 583 -9.48 2.04 1.38
C PRO A 583 -9.51 1.10 2.60
N PHE A 584 -9.78 -0.19 2.39
CA PHE A 584 -9.71 -1.24 3.42
C PHE A 584 -8.29 -1.68 3.74
N GLY A 585 -7.27 -1.10 3.09
CA GLY A 585 -5.88 -1.46 3.30
C GLY A 585 -5.48 -2.78 2.65
N MET A 586 -6.33 -3.36 1.81
CA MET A 586 -6.05 -4.57 1.03
C MET A 586 -5.25 -4.23 -0.23
N TYR A 587 -4.34 -5.09 -0.66
CA TYR A 587 -3.56 -4.99 -1.88
C TYR A 587 -4.31 -5.61 -3.06
N GLN A 588 -4.63 -4.79 -4.07
CA GLN A 588 -5.44 -5.16 -5.22
C GLN A 588 -4.59 -5.36 -6.48
N GLU A 589 -4.68 -6.54 -7.07
CA GLU A 589 -4.07 -6.86 -8.37
C GLU A 589 -5.09 -7.49 -9.34
N HIS A 590 -4.63 -7.83 -10.54
CA HIS A 590 -5.51 -8.36 -11.57
C HIS A 590 -6.22 -9.67 -11.14
N GLY A 591 -7.55 -9.66 -11.24
CA GLY A 591 -8.40 -10.78 -10.86
C GLY A 591 -8.73 -10.85 -9.37
N ASP A 592 -8.27 -9.87 -8.59
CA ASP A 592 -8.56 -9.71 -7.16
C ASP A 592 -8.36 -10.99 -6.31
N PRO A 593 -7.24 -11.73 -6.46
CA PRO A 593 -6.96 -12.90 -5.63
C PRO A 593 -6.74 -12.53 -4.16
N LEU A 594 -7.57 -13.10 -3.28
CA LEU A 594 -7.45 -12.91 -1.83
C LEU A 594 -6.13 -13.45 -1.28
N ALA A 595 -5.63 -14.53 -1.87
CA ALA A 595 -4.32 -15.08 -1.56
C ALA A 595 -3.19 -14.08 -1.81
N TYR A 596 -3.30 -13.19 -2.80
CA TYR A 596 -2.18 -12.29 -3.11
C TYR A 596 -2.29 -10.92 -2.43
N ASP A 597 -3.48 -10.54 -2.01
CA ASP A 597 -3.67 -9.42 -1.10
C ASP A 597 -2.77 -9.58 0.14
N LEU A 598 -2.94 -10.70 0.84
CA LEU A 598 -2.20 -10.93 2.07
C LEU A 598 -0.74 -11.30 1.81
N PHE A 599 -0.44 -12.02 0.73
CA PHE A 599 0.93 -12.25 0.26
C PHE A 599 1.73 -10.94 0.13
N ALA A 600 1.16 -9.93 -0.52
CA ALA A 600 1.79 -8.63 -0.65
C ALA A 600 2.00 -7.95 0.71
N ARG A 601 0.98 -7.97 1.57
CA ARG A 601 0.99 -7.21 2.83
C ARG A 601 1.90 -7.79 3.89
N HIS A 602 2.01 -9.12 4.01
CA HIS A 602 2.85 -9.70 5.07
C HIS A 602 4.34 -9.40 4.85
N TYR A 603 4.84 -9.41 3.61
CA TYR A 603 6.23 -9.05 3.31
C TYR A 603 6.53 -7.59 3.67
N ILE A 604 5.63 -6.67 3.31
CA ILE A 604 5.80 -5.25 3.63
C ILE A 604 5.71 -5.05 5.15
N ALA A 605 4.76 -5.70 5.83
CA ALA A 605 4.63 -5.64 7.28
C ALA A 605 5.87 -6.16 7.99
N ALA A 606 6.41 -7.31 7.56
CA ALA A 606 7.64 -7.89 8.09
C ALA A 606 8.83 -6.95 7.89
N LEU A 607 9.00 -6.36 6.70
CA LEU A 607 10.08 -5.40 6.44
C LEU A 607 9.97 -4.17 7.35
N LEU A 608 8.76 -3.66 7.57
CA LEU A 608 8.52 -2.55 8.49
C LEU A 608 8.88 -2.93 9.93
N GLU A 609 8.47 -4.11 10.40
CA GLU A 609 8.82 -4.57 11.75
C GLU A 609 10.34 -4.74 11.92
N LEU A 610 11.04 -5.21 10.89
CA LEU A 610 12.50 -5.42 10.93
C LEU A 610 13.33 -4.12 10.88
N GLY A 611 12.71 -2.97 10.63
CA GLY A 611 13.38 -1.67 10.75
C GLY A 611 13.42 -0.79 9.50
N TYR A 612 12.62 -1.09 8.47
CA TYR A 612 12.49 -0.14 7.35
C TYR A 612 11.82 1.16 7.77
N ARG A 613 12.57 2.25 7.73
CA ARG A 613 12.13 3.60 8.15
C ARG A 613 12.31 4.66 7.05
N SER A 614 12.43 4.23 5.79
CA SER A 614 12.48 5.18 4.66
C SER A 614 11.10 5.78 4.39
N PHE A 615 11.01 6.68 3.42
CA PHE A 615 9.86 7.57 3.18
C PHE A 615 8.48 6.88 3.08
N THR A 616 8.33 5.66 2.54
CA THR A 616 7.01 5.00 2.47
C THR A 616 6.55 4.41 3.80
N TYR A 617 7.41 4.35 4.82
CA TYR A 617 7.09 3.83 6.15
C TYR A 617 5.77 4.40 6.69
N THR A 618 5.67 5.72 6.73
CA THR A 618 4.50 6.47 7.22
C THR A 618 3.26 6.32 6.33
N THR A 619 3.44 5.99 5.04
CA THR A 619 2.35 5.69 4.11
C THR A 619 1.81 4.28 4.35
N TYR A 620 2.69 3.30 4.59
CA TYR A 620 2.31 1.90 4.73
C TYR A 620 1.67 1.55 6.07
N ARG A 621 2.17 2.10 7.19
CA ARG A 621 1.62 1.83 8.53
C ARG A 621 0.08 1.91 8.59
N PRO A 622 -0.57 3.01 8.17
CA PRO A 622 -2.04 3.08 8.19
C PRO A 622 -2.71 2.15 7.17
N LEU A 623 -2.08 1.85 6.02
CA LEU A 623 -2.62 0.93 5.02
C LEU A 623 -2.61 -0.51 5.54
N LEU A 624 -1.46 -0.97 6.03
CA LEU A 624 -1.28 -2.31 6.57
C LEU A 624 -2.13 -2.51 7.82
N TRP A 625 -2.25 -1.49 8.67
CA TRP A 625 -3.08 -1.55 9.86
C TRP A 625 -4.56 -1.77 9.51
N ARG A 626 -5.08 -1.04 8.52
CA ARG A 626 -6.44 -1.28 7.99
C ARG A 626 -6.57 -2.69 7.43
N GLY A 627 -5.61 -3.10 6.60
CA GLY A 627 -5.60 -4.44 5.98
C GLY A 627 -5.52 -5.57 7.00
N ALA A 628 -4.79 -5.40 8.11
CA ALA A 628 -4.69 -6.40 9.18
C ALA A 628 -6.02 -6.62 9.88
N TRP A 629 -6.75 -5.55 10.23
CA TRP A 629 -8.11 -5.66 10.76
C TRP A 629 -9.08 -6.25 9.74
N THR A 630 -9.00 -5.84 8.48
CA THR A 630 -9.82 -6.41 7.41
C THR A 630 -9.58 -7.91 7.29
N SER A 631 -8.33 -8.39 7.25
CA SER A 631 -8.00 -9.82 7.30
C SER A 631 -8.56 -10.51 8.54
N LEU A 632 -8.48 -9.88 9.71
CA LEU A 632 -8.97 -10.45 10.96
C LEU A 632 -10.50 -10.70 10.95
N PHE A 633 -11.28 -9.82 10.31
CA PHE A 633 -12.72 -10.03 10.11
C PHE A 633 -13.05 -11.01 8.98
N MET A 634 -12.12 -11.22 8.06
CA MET A 634 -12.32 -12.11 6.93
C MET A 634 -11.92 -13.56 7.23
N GLN A 635 -11.02 -13.78 8.20
CA GLN A 635 -10.56 -15.12 8.59
C GLN A 635 -11.74 -16.00 9.02
N SER A 636 -11.77 -17.22 8.50
CA SER A 636 -12.74 -18.22 8.92
C SER A 636 -12.55 -18.64 10.39
N PRO A 637 -13.62 -19.05 11.10
CA PRO A 637 -13.54 -19.73 12.41
C PRO A 637 -12.63 -20.96 12.45
N THR A 638 -12.31 -21.52 11.29
CA THR A 638 -11.38 -22.64 11.13
C THR A 638 -9.92 -22.21 11.00
N GLY A 639 -9.66 -20.91 10.94
CA GLY A 639 -8.34 -20.32 10.72
C GLY A 639 -7.93 -20.24 9.25
N GLU A 640 -8.85 -20.50 8.34
CA GLU A 640 -8.59 -20.46 6.91
C GLU A 640 -8.76 -19.07 6.31
N LEU A 641 -7.86 -18.72 5.38
CA LEU A 641 -8.01 -17.55 4.52
C LEU A 641 -9.28 -17.71 3.65
N PRO A 642 -10.04 -16.62 3.41
CA PRO A 642 -11.07 -16.55 2.37
C PRO A 642 -10.63 -17.14 1.02
N THR A 643 -11.59 -17.69 0.28
CA THR A 643 -11.35 -18.24 -1.07
C THR A 643 -11.68 -17.23 -2.17
N GLY A 644 -10.87 -17.13 -3.20
CA GLY A 644 -11.17 -16.25 -4.32
C GLY A 644 -10.06 -16.25 -5.35
N TYR A 645 -10.44 -16.53 -6.58
CA TYR A 645 -9.53 -16.58 -7.73
C TYR A 645 -8.46 -17.68 -7.60
N ARG A 646 -7.36 -17.53 -8.35
CA ARG A 646 -6.25 -18.50 -8.42
C ARG A 646 -5.48 -18.60 -7.10
N SER A 647 -4.82 -19.73 -6.88
CA SER A 647 -4.07 -20.05 -5.65
C SER A 647 -4.90 -20.15 -4.35
N SER A 648 -6.22 -20.01 -4.38
CA SER A 648 -7.07 -20.32 -3.25
C SER A 648 -6.87 -21.76 -2.76
N GLN A 649 -7.14 -22.00 -1.48
CA GLN A 649 -7.06 -23.31 -0.83
C GLN A 649 -5.64 -23.93 -0.76
N HIS A 650 -4.57 -23.15 -0.96
CA HIS A 650 -3.22 -23.64 -0.68
C HIS A 650 -2.87 -23.44 0.81
N ILE A 651 -2.01 -24.29 1.37
CA ILE A 651 -1.63 -24.19 2.80
C ILE A 651 -0.74 -22.99 3.13
N TRP A 652 -0.10 -22.38 2.12
CA TRP A 652 0.73 -21.20 2.36
C TRP A 652 -0.12 -19.95 2.64
N ASN A 653 -1.40 -19.95 2.27
CA ASN A 653 -2.37 -18.89 2.59
C ASN A 653 -2.49 -18.68 4.10
N GLU A 654 -2.57 -19.75 4.87
CA GLU A 654 -2.61 -19.65 6.33
C GLU A 654 -1.24 -19.35 6.93
N ALA A 655 -0.15 -19.73 6.25
CA ALA A 655 1.20 -19.42 6.72
C ALA A 655 1.47 -17.90 6.72
N GLU A 656 1.01 -17.18 5.69
CA GLU A 656 1.12 -15.72 5.63
C GLU A 656 0.15 -15.00 6.60
N GLU A 657 -1.04 -15.56 6.88
CA GLU A 657 -1.92 -15.08 7.95
C GLU A 657 -1.19 -15.12 9.30
N ALA A 658 -0.55 -16.24 9.61
CA ALA A 658 0.21 -16.40 10.85
C ALA A 658 1.30 -15.32 10.98
N VAL A 659 2.06 -15.03 9.91
CA VAL A 659 3.08 -13.97 9.95
C VAL A 659 2.48 -12.61 10.29
N LEU A 660 1.46 -12.20 9.53
CA LEU A 660 0.86 -10.88 9.72
C LEU A 660 0.25 -10.74 11.12
N PHE A 661 -0.48 -11.77 11.57
CA PHE A 661 -1.16 -11.73 12.87
C PHE A 661 -0.19 -11.80 14.05
N GLU A 662 0.93 -12.54 13.97
CA GLU A 662 1.96 -12.51 15.01
C GLU A 662 2.62 -11.12 15.12
N ILE A 663 2.90 -10.45 13.99
CA ILE A 663 3.42 -9.08 13.99
C ILE A 663 2.46 -8.13 14.72
N TYR A 664 1.18 -8.12 14.33
CA TYR A 664 0.21 -7.20 14.94
C TYR A 664 -0.11 -7.56 16.40
N ALA A 665 -0.10 -8.84 16.77
CA ALA A 665 -0.24 -9.26 18.17
C ALA A 665 0.86 -8.63 19.03
N SER A 666 2.11 -8.83 18.63
CA SER A 666 3.30 -8.29 19.31
C SER A 666 3.28 -6.77 19.38
N GLU A 667 2.93 -6.10 18.28
CA GLU A 667 2.92 -4.64 18.20
C GLU A 667 1.84 -4.00 19.08
N TYR A 668 0.65 -4.58 19.14
CA TYR A 668 -0.40 -4.11 20.07
C TYR A 668 -0.03 -4.37 21.53
N ALA A 669 0.63 -5.49 21.83
CA ALA A 669 1.09 -5.80 23.18
C ALA A 669 2.13 -4.78 23.67
N LYS A 670 3.08 -4.37 22.82
CA LYS A 670 4.11 -3.36 23.14
C LYS A 670 3.51 -2.02 23.60
N ILE A 671 2.31 -1.65 23.11
CA ILE A 671 1.61 -0.40 23.50
C ILE A 671 0.52 -0.62 24.56
N GLY A 672 0.43 -1.81 25.16
CA GLY A 672 -0.54 -2.12 26.23
C GLY A 672 -1.98 -2.33 25.77
N ARG A 673 -2.22 -2.45 24.45
CA ARG A 673 -3.54 -2.71 23.83
C ARG A 673 -3.78 -4.23 23.77
N LEU A 674 -3.96 -4.82 24.96
CA LEU A 674 -3.98 -6.28 25.11
C LEU A 674 -5.19 -6.96 24.48
N ASP A 675 -6.36 -6.32 24.43
CA ASP A 675 -7.57 -6.94 23.86
C ASP A 675 -7.39 -7.18 22.34
N GLU A 676 -6.79 -6.21 21.64
CA GLU A 676 -6.39 -6.32 20.25
C GLU A 676 -5.27 -7.34 20.06
N ALA A 677 -4.21 -7.23 20.86
CA ALA A 677 -3.05 -8.14 20.77
C ALA A 677 -3.48 -9.61 20.87
N ARG A 678 -4.35 -9.92 21.84
CA ARG A 678 -4.84 -11.27 22.11
C ARG A 678 -5.81 -11.78 21.03
N ALA A 679 -6.55 -10.89 20.34
CA ALA A 679 -7.38 -11.24 19.19
C ALA A 679 -6.53 -11.66 17.98
N PHE A 680 -5.49 -10.87 17.67
CA PHE A 680 -4.52 -11.20 16.61
C PHE A 680 -3.76 -12.48 16.95
N LYS A 681 -3.35 -12.66 18.22
CA LYS A 681 -2.69 -13.90 18.66
C LYS A 681 -3.57 -15.12 18.41
N ARG A 682 -4.85 -15.05 18.77
CA ARG A 682 -5.83 -16.11 18.49
C ARG A 682 -5.93 -16.42 16.99
N ALA A 683 -6.02 -15.40 16.14
CA ALA A 683 -6.08 -15.58 14.69
C ALA A 683 -4.81 -16.23 14.10
N ALA A 684 -3.63 -15.88 14.61
CA ALA A 684 -2.37 -16.53 14.22
C ALA A 684 -2.35 -18.02 14.58
N ARG A 685 -2.88 -18.38 15.76
CA ARG A 685 -2.98 -19.78 16.20
C ARG A 685 -4.02 -20.58 15.45
N LEU A 686 -5.14 -19.95 15.11
CA LEU A 686 -6.14 -20.50 14.21
C LEU A 686 -5.54 -20.87 12.86
N ALA A 687 -4.74 -19.98 12.26
CA ALA A 687 -4.06 -20.24 10.99
C ALA A 687 -3.05 -21.41 11.09
N LEU A 688 -2.27 -21.48 12.17
CA LEU A 688 -1.37 -22.62 12.41
C LEU A 688 -2.15 -23.94 12.54
N ARG A 689 -3.25 -23.95 13.30
CA ARG A 689 -4.11 -25.13 13.44
C ARG A 689 -4.66 -25.59 12.10
N ALA A 690 -5.13 -24.68 11.26
CA ALA A 690 -5.60 -25.00 9.93
C ALA A 690 -4.53 -25.70 9.09
N ILE A 691 -3.26 -25.27 9.16
CA ILE A 691 -2.15 -25.93 8.46
C ILE A 691 -1.89 -27.34 9.00
N LYS A 692 -1.95 -27.54 10.34
CA LYS A 692 -1.71 -28.86 10.96
C LYS A 692 -2.69 -29.92 10.46
N ASP A 693 -3.92 -29.54 10.10
CA ASP A 693 -4.92 -30.46 9.51
C ASP A 693 -4.56 -30.94 8.09
N TRP A 694 -3.60 -30.29 7.45
CA TRP A 694 -3.14 -30.55 6.08
C TRP A 694 -1.69 -31.05 6.01
N ILE A 695 -1.18 -31.65 7.09
CA ILE A 695 0.10 -32.36 7.09
C ILE A 695 -0.13 -33.85 6.80
N ARG A 696 0.69 -34.43 5.93
CA ARG A 696 0.69 -35.84 5.53
C ARG A 696 1.41 -36.69 6.58
N ASP A 697 1.15 -38.00 6.55
CA ASP A 697 1.82 -38.97 7.43
C ASP A 697 3.35 -38.99 7.28
N ASP A 698 3.87 -38.60 6.11
CA ASP A 698 5.31 -38.48 5.85
C ASP A 698 5.91 -37.14 6.33
N GLY A 699 5.11 -36.28 6.96
CA GLY A 699 5.50 -34.97 7.45
C GLY A 699 5.43 -33.84 6.42
N THR A 700 5.20 -34.12 5.14
CA THR A 700 5.04 -33.07 4.10
C THR A 700 3.63 -32.49 4.08
N GLY A 701 3.46 -31.25 3.60
CA GLY A 701 2.12 -30.66 3.45
C GLY A 701 1.34 -31.19 2.24
N TYR A 702 0.02 -31.26 2.38
CA TYR A 702 -0.90 -31.23 1.25
C TYR A 702 -0.92 -29.81 0.70
N VAL A 703 -0.28 -29.58 -0.46
CA VAL A 703 -0.12 -28.22 -1.01
C VAL A 703 -1.46 -27.48 -1.19
N VAL A 704 -2.49 -28.22 -1.60
CA VAL A 704 -3.88 -27.78 -1.72
C VAL A 704 -4.70 -28.60 -0.73
N LYS A 705 -5.73 -27.99 -0.10
CA LYS A 705 -6.59 -28.60 0.93
C LYS A 705 -7.51 -29.72 0.40
N ASN A 706 -6.89 -30.78 -0.10
CA ASN A 706 -7.45 -32.06 -0.51
C ASN A 706 -6.45 -33.18 -0.16
N ARG A 707 -6.89 -34.44 -0.18
CA ARG A 707 -6.08 -35.59 0.26
C ARG A 707 -5.51 -36.44 -0.86
N TYR A 708 -5.48 -35.94 -2.09
CA TYR A 708 -4.93 -36.68 -3.23
C TYR A 708 -3.43 -37.01 -3.06
N PRO A 709 -2.95 -38.10 -3.69
CA PRO A 709 -1.52 -38.32 -3.87
C PRO A 709 -0.91 -37.22 -4.75
N ILE A 710 0.37 -36.90 -4.51
CA ILE A 710 1.07 -35.77 -5.15
C ILE A 710 1.08 -35.92 -6.68
N GLU A 711 1.15 -37.16 -7.16
CA GLU A 711 1.19 -37.52 -8.58
C GLU A 711 -0.10 -37.16 -9.31
N ALA A 712 -1.24 -37.13 -8.60
CA ALA A 712 -2.53 -36.76 -9.18
C ALA A 712 -2.60 -35.26 -9.52
N ARG A 713 -1.82 -34.42 -8.82
CA ARG A 713 -1.80 -32.95 -8.99
C ARG A 713 -3.21 -32.34 -8.99
N HIS A 714 -4.14 -32.91 -8.21
CA HIS A 714 -5.52 -32.46 -8.16
C HIS A 714 -5.60 -31.10 -7.45
N GLY A 715 -6.22 -30.11 -8.08
CA GLY A 715 -6.31 -28.76 -7.53
C GLY A 715 -5.04 -27.91 -7.73
N PHE A 716 -3.97 -28.49 -8.29
CA PHE A 716 -2.72 -27.77 -8.51
C PHE A 716 -2.85 -26.84 -9.70
N GLU A 717 -2.46 -25.58 -9.54
CA GLU A 717 -2.25 -24.70 -10.68
C GLU A 717 -1.11 -25.25 -11.56
N ARG A 718 -1.03 -24.82 -12.83
CA ARG A 718 0.07 -25.23 -13.74
C ARG A 718 1.46 -24.97 -13.16
N TYR A 719 1.58 -23.94 -12.34
CA TYR A 719 2.81 -23.56 -11.65
C TYR A 719 2.93 -24.17 -10.25
N THR A 720 1.92 -24.87 -9.73
CA THR A 720 2.00 -25.50 -8.40
C THR A 720 2.90 -26.75 -8.46
N TYR A 721 3.90 -26.80 -7.58
CA TYR A 721 4.79 -27.95 -7.39
C TYR A 721 4.91 -28.27 -5.90
N HIS A 722 5.15 -29.55 -5.62
CA HIS A 722 5.11 -30.10 -4.27
C HIS A 722 6.19 -29.50 -3.38
N THR A 723 7.44 -29.46 -3.84
CA THR A 723 8.54 -28.87 -3.03
C THR A 723 8.33 -27.38 -2.85
N CYS A 724 8.07 -26.65 -3.95
CA CYS A 724 8.04 -25.18 -3.95
C CYS A 724 7.02 -24.61 -2.96
N TYR A 725 5.77 -25.07 -3.00
CA TYR A 725 4.70 -24.45 -2.20
C TYR A 725 4.61 -24.97 -0.77
N ASN A 726 5.10 -26.17 -0.49
CA ASN A 726 5.33 -26.63 0.89
C ASN A 726 6.47 -25.87 1.55
N LEU A 727 7.58 -25.66 0.84
CA LEU A 727 8.74 -24.94 1.38
C LEU A 727 8.48 -23.43 1.47
N LEU A 728 7.66 -22.86 0.58
CA LEU A 728 7.14 -21.50 0.75
C LEU A 728 6.39 -21.34 2.07
N ALA A 729 5.45 -22.26 2.35
CA ALA A 729 4.73 -22.28 3.62
C ALA A 729 5.71 -22.40 4.80
N CYS A 730 6.71 -23.28 4.73
CA CYS A 730 7.74 -23.39 5.77
C CYS A 730 8.53 -22.08 5.97
N SER A 731 8.90 -21.40 4.89
CA SER A 731 9.61 -20.12 4.92
C SER A 731 8.75 -18.98 5.50
N MET A 732 7.42 -19.05 5.38
CA MET A 732 6.49 -18.12 6.04
C MET A 732 6.29 -18.49 7.51
N LEU A 733 6.12 -19.78 7.85
CA LEU A 733 6.04 -20.22 9.25
C LEU A 733 7.32 -19.93 10.03
N ALA A 734 8.47 -19.96 9.37
CA ALA A 734 9.76 -19.52 9.91
C ALA A 734 9.72 -18.03 10.33
N GLN A 735 9.05 -17.18 9.55
CA GLN A 735 8.82 -15.77 9.90
C GLN A 735 7.79 -15.64 11.04
N ALA A 736 6.70 -16.41 11.00
CA ALA A 736 5.70 -16.40 12.06
C ALA A 736 6.33 -16.77 13.41
N TRP A 737 7.18 -17.80 13.44
CA TRP A 737 7.97 -18.15 14.62
C TRP A 737 8.85 -16.99 15.10
N TYR A 738 9.52 -16.29 14.19
CA TYR A 738 10.41 -15.18 14.52
C TYR A 738 9.65 -14.01 15.18
N PHE A 739 8.44 -13.69 14.70
CA PHE A 739 7.63 -12.59 15.23
C PHE A 739 6.72 -12.99 16.40
N ALA A 740 6.60 -14.29 16.70
CA ALA A 740 5.71 -14.79 17.74
C ALA A 740 6.21 -14.48 19.16
N ASP A 741 5.32 -13.90 19.96
CA ASP A 741 5.49 -13.70 21.40
C ASP A 741 4.49 -14.58 22.17
N ASP A 742 4.99 -15.63 22.83
CA ASP A 742 4.17 -16.57 23.60
C ASP A 742 3.73 -16.04 24.97
N SER A 743 4.20 -14.86 25.38
CA SER A 743 3.67 -14.19 26.58
C SER A 743 2.28 -13.57 26.34
N ILE A 744 1.86 -13.44 25.09
CA ILE A 744 0.54 -12.95 24.71
C ILE A 744 -0.46 -14.11 24.77
N GLU A 745 -1.42 -14.01 25.67
CA GLU A 745 -2.51 -14.99 25.79
C GLU A 745 -3.46 -14.93 24.58
N GLU A 746 -4.15 -16.03 24.26
CA GLU A 746 -5.25 -15.97 23.30
C GLU A 746 -6.52 -15.43 23.98
N ARG A 747 -7.29 -14.63 23.23
CA ARG A 747 -8.70 -14.29 23.53
C ARG A 747 -9.52 -14.39 22.25
N PRO A 748 -10.87 -14.43 22.33
CA PRO A 748 -11.71 -14.53 21.14
C PRO A 748 -11.28 -13.51 20.07
N SER A 749 -11.14 -13.99 18.85
CA SER A 749 -11.01 -13.18 17.64
C SER A 749 -12.40 -12.92 17.04
N PRO A 750 -12.54 -12.04 16.03
CA PRO A 750 -13.79 -11.91 15.28
C PRO A 750 -14.30 -13.25 14.73
N ALA A 751 -13.40 -14.16 14.36
CA ALA A 751 -13.74 -15.49 13.89
C ALA A 751 -14.46 -16.33 14.96
N ASP A 752 -14.17 -16.12 16.25
CA ASP A 752 -14.83 -16.80 17.37
C ASP A 752 -16.15 -16.09 17.78
N THR A 753 -16.17 -14.76 17.81
CA THR A 753 -17.31 -13.99 18.33
C THR A 753 -18.44 -13.81 17.33
N GLY A 754 -18.11 -13.60 16.05
CA GLY A 754 -19.05 -13.07 15.06
C GLY A 754 -19.62 -11.70 15.44
N GLY A 755 -20.86 -11.46 15.03
CA GLY A 755 -21.61 -10.23 15.24
C GLY A 755 -21.29 -9.13 14.23
N PHE A 756 -20.91 -9.49 13.01
CA PHE A 756 -20.58 -8.51 11.97
C PHE A 756 -20.99 -8.98 10.57
N ALA A 757 -21.20 -7.99 9.71
CA ALA A 757 -21.22 -8.12 8.27
C ALA A 757 -20.15 -7.21 7.64
N VAL A 758 -19.23 -7.77 6.87
CA VAL A 758 -18.18 -7.01 6.16
C VAL A 758 -18.36 -7.16 4.66
N VAL A 759 -18.59 -6.04 3.99
CA VAL A 759 -18.65 -5.94 2.52
C VAL A 759 -17.31 -5.41 2.01
N VAL A 760 -16.69 -6.13 1.08
CA VAL A 760 -15.42 -5.77 0.45
C VAL A 760 -15.65 -5.62 -1.06
N PRO A 761 -16.10 -4.44 -1.53
CA PRO A 761 -16.49 -4.25 -2.93
C PRO A 761 -15.34 -4.51 -3.92
N ALA A 762 -14.11 -4.15 -3.55
CA ALA A 762 -12.94 -4.31 -4.41
C ALA A 762 -12.58 -5.77 -4.73
N PHE A 763 -13.05 -6.71 -3.90
CA PHE A 763 -12.84 -8.16 -4.06
C PHE A 763 -14.14 -8.90 -4.32
N HIS A 764 -15.25 -8.18 -4.51
CA HIS A 764 -16.58 -8.75 -4.72
C HIS A 764 -17.09 -9.63 -3.58
N LYS A 765 -16.60 -9.48 -2.34
CA LYS A 765 -16.94 -10.36 -1.22
C LYS A 765 -17.90 -9.74 -0.21
N VAL A 766 -18.74 -10.59 0.36
CA VAL A 766 -19.52 -10.33 1.57
C VAL A 766 -19.25 -11.44 2.58
N PHE A 767 -18.88 -11.05 3.79
CA PHE A 767 -18.63 -11.94 4.91
C PHE A 767 -19.65 -11.69 6.01
N LEU A 768 -20.30 -12.74 6.50
CA LEU A 768 -21.16 -12.67 7.68
C LEU A 768 -20.67 -13.69 8.70
N ASN A 769 -20.63 -13.30 9.98
CA ASN A 769 -20.33 -14.24 11.06
C ASN A 769 -21.22 -13.99 12.27
N ALA A 770 -21.84 -15.04 12.81
CA ALA A 770 -22.56 -15.02 14.08
C ALA A 770 -22.12 -16.20 14.95
N GLY A 771 -21.52 -15.91 16.12
CA GLY A 771 -21.15 -16.92 17.12
C GLY A 771 -20.21 -18.02 16.62
N GLY A 772 -19.35 -17.70 15.66
CA GLY A 772 -18.42 -18.67 15.05
C GLY A 772 -19.01 -19.47 13.89
N THR A 773 -20.23 -19.16 13.45
CA THR A 773 -20.72 -19.56 12.12
C THR A 773 -20.40 -18.49 11.12
N TYR A 774 -19.78 -18.87 10.02
CA TYR A 774 -19.23 -17.96 9.01
C TYR A 774 -19.72 -18.32 7.61
N ILE A 775 -20.01 -17.30 6.82
CA ILE A 775 -20.26 -17.45 5.38
C ILE A 775 -19.39 -16.52 4.56
N GLU A 776 -19.09 -16.98 3.35
CA GLU A 776 -18.51 -16.18 2.29
C GLU A 776 -19.43 -16.17 1.06
N TYR A 777 -19.78 -14.98 0.61
CA TYR A 777 -20.59 -14.77 -0.59
C TYR A 777 -19.81 -13.94 -1.62
N ASP A 778 -19.79 -14.41 -2.87
CA ASP A 778 -19.19 -13.69 -3.99
C ASP A 778 -20.26 -13.01 -4.84
N THR A 779 -20.16 -11.69 -4.97
CA THR A 779 -21.14 -10.83 -5.66
C THR A 779 -20.91 -10.75 -7.17
N ALA A 780 -19.72 -11.11 -7.64
CA ALA A 780 -19.33 -11.04 -9.04
C ALA A 780 -18.13 -11.98 -9.32
N GLY A 781 -18.36 -13.28 -9.14
CA GLY A 781 -17.33 -14.30 -9.29
C GLY A 781 -16.73 -14.29 -10.70
N ASP A 782 -15.45 -14.62 -10.81
CA ASP A 782 -14.72 -14.59 -12.08
C ASP A 782 -15.15 -15.71 -13.06
N LEU A 783 -15.98 -16.65 -12.60
CA LEU A 783 -16.56 -17.79 -13.32
C LEU A 783 -15.55 -18.82 -13.85
N LYS A 784 -14.25 -18.52 -13.76
CA LYS A 784 -13.17 -19.43 -14.10
C LYS A 784 -12.71 -20.21 -12.87
N TYR A 785 -12.47 -19.53 -11.75
CA TYR A 785 -12.09 -20.12 -10.48
C TYR A 785 -13.24 -20.07 -9.48
N THR A 786 -13.91 -18.91 -9.38
CA THR A 786 -14.92 -18.64 -8.35
C THR A 786 -16.27 -18.34 -9.00
N PRO A 787 -17.35 -19.05 -8.62
CA PRO A 787 -18.70 -18.70 -9.04
C PRO A 787 -19.28 -17.56 -8.20
N THR A 788 -20.32 -16.91 -8.69
CA THR A 788 -21.14 -15.95 -7.91
C THR A 788 -22.09 -16.70 -6.97
N GLY A 789 -22.35 -16.16 -5.78
CA GLY A 789 -23.27 -16.76 -4.81
C GLY A 789 -22.61 -17.12 -3.49
N LEU A 790 -23.29 -17.95 -2.70
CA LEU A 790 -22.81 -18.45 -1.42
C LEU A 790 -21.80 -19.59 -1.65
N ILE A 791 -20.51 -19.29 -1.50
CA ILE A 791 -19.41 -20.20 -1.87
C ILE A 791 -18.79 -20.91 -0.66
N ARG A 792 -19.01 -20.41 0.56
CA ARG A 792 -18.51 -21.04 1.79
C ARG A 792 -19.50 -20.90 2.93
N VAL A 793 -19.72 -21.98 3.68
CA VAL A 793 -20.39 -22.00 4.99
C VAL A 793 -19.58 -22.84 5.95
N HIS A 794 -18.95 -22.19 6.93
CA HIS A 794 -18.25 -22.89 8.00
C HIS A 794 -19.07 -22.76 9.29
N LEU A 795 -19.61 -23.88 9.75
CA LEU A 795 -20.39 -24.00 10.97
C LEU A 795 -19.43 -24.31 12.13
N ARG A 796 -19.70 -23.77 13.32
CA ARG A 796 -18.81 -23.93 14.48
C ARG A 796 -18.55 -25.41 14.81
N HIS A 797 -19.57 -26.26 14.74
CA HIS A 797 -19.48 -27.69 15.02
C HIS A 797 -19.43 -28.57 13.75
N GLY A 798 -19.65 -28.01 12.56
CA GLY A 798 -19.58 -28.74 11.28
C GLY A 798 -18.16 -29.00 10.76
N HIS A 799 -18.02 -29.96 9.84
CA HIS A 799 -16.77 -30.16 9.10
C HIS A 799 -16.58 -29.03 8.07
N PRO A 800 -15.44 -28.31 8.06
CA PRO A 800 -15.26 -27.12 7.21
C PRO A 800 -15.43 -27.39 5.71
N GLN A 801 -15.03 -28.57 5.24
CA GLN A 801 -15.15 -28.91 3.82
C GLN A 801 -16.57 -29.23 3.34
N LEU A 802 -17.52 -29.51 4.23
CA LEU A 802 -18.84 -30.02 3.85
C LEU A 802 -19.89 -28.92 3.64
N GLY A 803 -19.63 -27.69 4.11
CA GLY A 803 -20.58 -26.59 4.11
C GLY A 803 -20.53 -25.66 2.89
N PRO A 804 -20.33 -26.14 1.66
CA PRO A 804 -18.99 -26.13 1.01
C PRO A 804 -17.88 -25.26 1.63
N SER A 805 -16.62 -25.59 1.31
CA SER A 805 -15.45 -24.74 1.60
C SER A 805 -15.06 -23.81 0.44
N ASP A 806 -15.57 -24.08 -0.76
CA ASP A 806 -15.36 -23.27 -1.97
C ASP A 806 -16.47 -23.55 -3.00
N GLY A 807 -16.65 -22.63 -3.96
CA GLY A 807 -17.46 -22.86 -5.14
C GLY A 807 -16.76 -23.73 -6.19
N THR A 808 -17.45 -24.11 -7.25
CA THR A 808 -16.88 -24.84 -8.40
C THR A 808 -16.87 -23.95 -9.64
N GLY A 809 -15.67 -23.67 -10.16
CA GLY A 809 -15.43 -22.89 -11.38
C GLY A 809 -15.29 -23.73 -12.66
N VAL A 810 -15.79 -23.23 -13.79
CA VAL A 810 -15.83 -23.93 -15.10
C VAL A 810 -14.48 -23.90 -15.83
N GLY A 811 -13.67 -22.85 -15.62
CA GLY A 811 -12.46 -22.57 -16.42
C GLY A 811 -11.17 -23.24 -15.92
N GLY A 812 -11.29 -24.24 -15.05
CA GLY A 812 -10.18 -24.94 -14.39
C GLY A 812 -9.45 -25.99 -15.25
N GLU A 813 -9.51 -25.96 -16.59
CA GLU A 813 -8.82 -26.94 -17.46
C GLU A 813 -7.30 -27.08 -17.18
N ASN A 814 -6.73 -26.11 -16.46
CA ASN A 814 -5.34 -26.04 -16.06
C ASN A 814 -5.04 -26.62 -14.66
N VAL A 815 -6.09 -26.92 -13.91
CA VAL A 815 -6.07 -27.33 -12.49
C VAL A 815 -6.37 -28.82 -12.32
N TYR A 816 -7.04 -29.44 -13.31
CA TYR A 816 -7.45 -30.83 -13.26
C TYR A 816 -6.87 -31.60 -14.46
N LEU A 817 -6.10 -32.66 -14.20
CA LEU A 817 -5.44 -33.46 -15.24
C LEU A 817 -6.41 -34.42 -15.97
N GLU A 818 -7.50 -34.82 -15.32
CA GLU A 818 -8.53 -35.63 -15.96
C GLU A 818 -9.43 -34.77 -16.87
N LYS A 819 -9.27 -34.91 -18.19
CA LYS A 819 -10.26 -34.48 -19.18
C LYS A 819 -11.46 -35.42 -19.15
N ALA A 820 -12.19 -35.42 -18.04
CA ALA A 820 -13.39 -36.23 -17.90
C ALA A 820 -14.55 -35.60 -18.71
N SER A 821 -15.45 -36.46 -19.16
CA SER A 821 -16.64 -36.17 -19.96
C SER A 821 -17.78 -35.51 -19.16
N TRP A 822 -17.47 -34.46 -18.40
CA TRP A 822 -18.46 -33.68 -17.64
C TRP A 822 -18.79 -32.39 -18.38
N ALA A 823 -20.05 -31.94 -18.28
CA ALA A 823 -20.42 -30.61 -18.74
C ALA A 823 -19.93 -29.59 -17.71
N PRO A 824 -19.12 -28.60 -18.09
CA PRO A 824 -18.55 -27.69 -17.11
C PRO A 824 -19.61 -26.68 -16.68
N GLU A 825 -20.01 -26.77 -15.40
CA GLU A 825 -21.01 -25.88 -14.80
C GLU A 825 -20.47 -25.20 -13.53
N ASN A 826 -20.77 -23.91 -13.38
CA ASN A 826 -20.43 -23.17 -12.17
C ASN A 826 -21.41 -23.53 -11.06
N LEU A 827 -20.91 -23.91 -9.89
CA LEU A 827 -21.73 -24.33 -8.74
C LEU A 827 -21.37 -23.57 -7.47
N ALA A 828 -22.37 -22.94 -6.88
CA ALA A 828 -22.37 -22.40 -5.52
C ALA A 828 -23.66 -22.87 -4.83
N VAL A 829 -23.76 -22.68 -3.51
CA VAL A 829 -25.06 -22.78 -2.86
C VAL A 829 -25.91 -21.62 -3.35
N GLY A 830 -27.12 -21.90 -3.84
CA GLY A 830 -28.02 -20.82 -4.21
C GLY A 830 -28.98 -21.09 -5.36
N PRO A 831 -29.58 -20.01 -5.90
CA PRO A 831 -30.72 -20.10 -6.79
C PRO A 831 -30.35 -20.33 -8.25
N SER A 832 -31.24 -21.04 -8.93
CA SER A 832 -31.35 -21.12 -10.40
C SER A 832 -32.80 -20.92 -10.82
N TRP A 833 -33.03 -20.48 -12.04
CA TRP A 833 -34.38 -20.20 -12.57
C TRP A 833 -34.51 -20.59 -14.02
N ARG A 834 -35.75 -20.82 -14.46
CA ARG A 834 -36.08 -21.14 -15.85
C ARG A 834 -37.25 -20.30 -16.33
N ARG A 835 -37.02 -19.50 -17.37
CA ARG A 835 -38.06 -18.79 -18.11
C ARG A 835 -38.84 -19.77 -19.01
N PRO A 836 -40.12 -19.49 -19.34
CA PRO A 836 -40.88 -20.32 -20.26
C PRO A 836 -40.13 -20.62 -21.56
N GLY A 837 -40.05 -21.91 -21.92
CA GLY A 837 -39.38 -22.37 -23.14
C GLY A 837 -37.85 -22.19 -23.19
N SER A 838 -37.21 -21.81 -22.08
CA SER A 838 -35.76 -21.54 -22.00
C SER A 838 -34.99 -22.61 -21.21
N ALA A 839 -33.67 -22.60 -21.31
CA ALA A 839 -32.79 -23.42 -20.47
C ALA A 839 -32.73 -22.88 -19.02
N TRP A 840 -32.24 -23.72 -18.10
CA TRP A 840 -31.93 -23.28 -16.74
C TRP A 840 -30.81 -22.25 -16.73
N VAL A 841 -30.97 -21.20 -15.91
CA VAL A 841 -29.96 -20.19 -15.64
C VAL A 841 -29.60 -20.26 -14.16
N ARG A 842 -28.31 -20.38 -13.86
CA ARG A 842 -27.77 -20.43 -12.48
C ARG A 842 -27.25 -19.05 -12.10
N LEU A 843 -27.46 -18.61 -10.86
CA LEU A 843 -26.76 -17.41 -10.37
C LEU A 843 -25.24 -17.59 -10.39
N ALA A 844 -24.78 -18.79 -10.02
CA ALA A 844 -23.37 -19.20 -10.05
C ALA A 844 -22.67 -18.99 -11.39
N GLY A 845 -23.41 -18.98 -12.51
CA GLY A 845 -22.88 -18.77 -13.85
C GLY A 845 -22.91 -17.31 -14.32
N ARG A 846 -23.12 -16.33 -13.44
CA ARG A 846 -23.26 -14.91 -13.81
C ARG A 846 -22.28 -14.03 -13.08
N ASN A 847 -21.80 -12.97 -13.72
CA ASN A 847 -20.93 -11.94 -13.13
C ASN A 847 -21.35 -10.51 -13.51
N ASP A 848 -22.52 -10.37 -14.13
CA ASP A 848 -23.02 -9.13 -14.74
C ASP A 848 -24.16 -8.48 -13.93
N THR A 849 -24.38 -8.95 -12.69
CA THR A 849 -25.59 -8.62 -11.92
C THR A 849 -25.42 -7.45 -10.94
N HIS A 850 -24.17 -7.07 -10.63
CA HIS A 850 -23.77 -5.97 -9.71
C HIS A 850 -24.75 -5.76 -8.53
N PRO A 851 -24.84 -6.73 -7.60
CA PRO A 851 -25.94 -6.75 -6.64
C PRO A 851 -25.86 -5.62 -5.61
N ALA A 852 -27.03 -5.22 -5.12
CA ALA A 852 -27.13 -4.37 -3.94
C ALA A 852 -27.07 -5.24 -2.67
N VAL A 853 -26.25 -4.83 -1.70
CA VAL A 853 -26.11 -5.51 -0.41
C VAL A 853 -26.67 -4.60 0.69
N GLN A 854 -27.62 -5.12 1.47
CA GLN A 854 -28.23 -4.44 2.59
C GLN A 854 -27.99 -5.24 3.87
N ILE A 855 -27.28 -4.67 4.84
CA ILE A 855 -27.14 -5.26 6.18
C ILE A 855 -28.40 -4.96 6.98
N LEU A 856 -28.99 -5.99 7.56
CA LEU A 856 -30.28 -5.93 8.28
C LEU A 856 -30.10 -6.04 9.80
N GLU A 857 -29.17 -6.88 10.26
CA GLU A 857 -28.92 -7.14 11.68
C GLU A 857 -27.47 -7.57 11.91
N GLU A 858 -26.86 -7.10 13.00
CA GLU A 858 -25.49 -7.45 13.40
C GLU A 858 -25.44 -7.66 14.93
N SER A 859 -25.43 -8.92 15.36
CA SER A 859 -25.24 -9.34 16.75
C SER A 859 -24.51 -10.69 16.81
N PRO A 860 -23.79 -11.01 17.91
CA PRO A 860 -23.15 -12.32 18.06
C PRO A 860 -24.12 -13.51 17.89
N GLU A 861 -25.40 -13.33 18.23
CA GLU A 861 -26.43 -14.37 18.15
C GLU A 861 -27.05 -14.46 16.75
N LYS A 862 -27.00 -13.38 15.97
CA LYS A 862 -27.62 -13.30 14.66
C LYS A 862 -27.04 -12.18 13.80
N VAL A 863 -26.63 -12.53 12.59
CA VAL A 863 -26.29 -11.58 11.53
C VAL A 863 -27.17 -11.84 10.32
N GLN A 864 -27.73 -10.78 9.75
CA GLN A 864 -28.62 -10.89 8.59
C GLN A 864 -28.27 -9.85 7.52
N ALA A 865 -28.21 -10.31 6.27
CA ALA A 865 -28.05 -9.43 5.11
C ALA A 865 -28.98 -9.85 3.96
N ARG A 866 -29.37 -8.88 3.14
CA ARG A 866 -30.11 -9.10 1.90
C ARG A 866 -29.26 -8.70 0.71
N ILE A 867 -29.11 -9.62 -0.23
CA ILE A 867 -28.37 -9.42 -1.48
C ILE A 867 -29.36 -9.50 -2.64
N VAL A 868 -29.41 -8.46 -3.48
CA VAL A 868 -30.38 -8.35 -4.57
C VAL A 868 -29.66 -8.26 -5.91
N HIS A 869 -29.80 -9.31 -6.72
CA HIS A 869 -29.28 -9.39 -8.08
C HIS A 869 -30.36 -8.93 -9.07
N THR A 870 -30.00 -7.99 -9.93
CA THR A 870 -30.86 -7.59 -11.06
C THR A 870 -30.39 -8.29 -12.32
N ILE A 871 -31.24 -9.16 -12.88
CA ILE A 871 -30.97 -9.89 -14.11
C ILE A 871 -31.71 -9.19 -15.26
N PRO A 872 -31.00 -8.62 -16.25
CA PRO A 872 -31.65 -7.90 -17.33
C PRO A 872 -32.55 -8.80 -18.19
N GLY A 873 -33.73 -8.28 -18.56
CA GLY A 873 -34.60 -8.79 -19.61
C GLY A 873 -34.37 -8.08 -20.95
N GLU A 874 -35.19 -8.39 -21.98
CA GLU A 874 -35.14 -7.61 -23.24
C GLU A 874 -35.69 -6.20 -23.03
N THR A 875 -36.67 -6.07 -22.12
CA THR A 875 -37.18 -4.78 -21.64
C THR A 875 -37.02 -4.65 -20.12
N PRO A 876 -36.99 -3.43 -19.55
CA PRO A 876 -36.88 -3.22 -18.10
C PRO A 876 -37.97 -3.95 -17.29
N GLU A 877 -39.17 -4.10 -17.83
CA GLU A 877 -40.30 -4.80 -17.20
C GLU A 877 -40.10 -6.32 -17.14
N GLN A 878 -39.17 -6.86 -17.94
CA GLN A 878 -38.78 -8.26 -17.96
C GLN A 878 -37.54 -8.55 -17.11
N ASN A 879 -37.04 -7.56 -16.37
CA ASN A 879 -35.97 -7.78 -15.42
C ASN A 879 -36.43 -8.78 -14.35
N LEU A 880 -35.55 -9.71 -14.00
CA LEU A 880 -35.75 -10.61 -12.87
C LEU A 880 -34.94 -10.08 -11.69
N LEU A 881 -35.60 -9.84 -10.58
CA LEU A 881 -34.94 -9.58 -9.30
C LEU A 881 -34.81 -10.91 -8.55
N VAL A 882 -33.57 -11.30 -8.25
CA VAL A 882 -33.27 -12.45 -7.40
C VAL A 882 -32.74 -11.92 -6.09
N SER A 883 -33.53 -12.03 -5.04
CA SER A 883 -33.17 -11.59 -3.69
C SER A 883 -32.83 -12.79 -2.81
N GLU A 884 -31.67 -12.77 -2.17
CA GLU A 884 -31.25 -13.74 -1.16
C GLU A 884 -31.18 -13.01 0.19
N THR A 885 -32.08 -13.35 1.12
CA THR A 885 -31.98 -12.91 2.52
C THR A 885 -31.30 -14.01 3.32
N ILE A 886 -30.04 -13.77 3.70
CA ILE A 886 -29.17 -14.72 4.40
C ILE A 886 -29.20 -14.36 5.89
N THR A 887 -29.56 -15.33 6.71
CA THR A 887 -29.55 -15.24 8.17
C THR A 887 -28.54 -16.23 8.72
N VAL A 888 -27.55 -15.73 9.43
CA VAL A 888 -26.49 -16.50 10.08
C VAL A 888 -26.73 -16.48 11.59
N GLU A 889 -26.81 -17.66 12.18
CA GLU A 889 -26.97 -17.92 13.61
C GLU A 889 -25.87 -18.91 14.03
N PRO A 890 -25.56 -19.04 15.33
CA PRO A 890 -24.70 -20.12 15.83
C PRO A 890 -25.17 -21.49 15.29
N ASP A 891 -24.25 -22.20 14.63
CA ASP A 891 -24.41 -23.47 13.92
C ASP A 891 -25.53 -23.56 12.87
N ALA A 892 -26.05 -22.43 12.38
CA ALA A 892 -27.08 -22.43 11.34
C ALA A 892 -26.98 -21.27 10.35
N VAL A 893 -27.24 -21.57 9.09
CA VAL A 893 -27.45 -20.57 8.04
C VAL A 893 -28.78 -20.84 7.37
N THR A 894 -29.68 -19.87 7.41
CA THR A 894 -30.98 -19.92 6.71
C THR A 894 -30.97 -18.90 5.59
N VAL A 895 -31.36 -19.31 4.38
CA VAL A 895 -31.42 -18.43 3.22
C VAL A 895 -32.82 -18.48 2.62
N GLN A 896 -33.41 -17.30 2.43
CA GLN A 896 -34.66 -17.10 1.72
C GLN A 896 -34.37 -16.50 0.34
N ASN A 897 -34.66 -17.27 -0.70
CA ASN A 897 -34.61 -16.83 -2.09
C ASN A 897 -35.98 -16.33 -2.53
N GLN A 898 -36.05 -15.16 -3.16
CA GLN A 898 -37.26 -14.57 -3.72
C GLN A 898 -37.02 -14.11 -5.16
N PHE A 899 -37.98 -14.39 -6.04
CA PHE A 899 -37.90 -14.13 -7.48
C PHE A 899 -39.05 -13.22 -7.94
N GLU A 900 -38.74 -12.01 -8.41
CA GLU A 900 -39.73 -11.00 -8.77
C GLU A 900 -39.52 -10.42 -10.16
N GLY A 901 -40.60 -9.93 -10.79
CA GLY A 901 -40.57 -9.34 -12.13
C GLY A 901 -40.86 -10.36 -13.23
N ALA A 902 -39.81 -10.90 -13.85
CA ALA A 902 -39.91 -11.78 -15.02
C ALA A 902 -40.78 -13.04 -14.81
N ASP A 903 -41.37 -13.54 -15.89
CA ASP A 903 -42.08 -14.82 -15.86
C ASP A 903 -41.12 -16.02 -15.84
N LEU A 904 -41.41 -17.02 -15.01
CA LEU A 904 -40.61 -18.21 -14.72
C LEU A 904 -41.54 -19.41 -14.56
N ASP A 905 -41.20 -20.51 -15.23
CA ASP A 905 -41.91 -21.79 -15.09
C ASP A 905 -41.45 -22.55 -13.83
N ALA A 906 -40.19 -22.39 -13.44
CA ALA A 906 -39.60 -23.08 -12.30
C ALA A 906 -38.39 -22.33 -11.74
N VAL A 907 -38.14 -22.54 -10.46
CA VAL A 907 -36.94 -22.15 -9.72
C VAL A 907 -36.33 -23.39 -9.10
N ARG A 908 -35.03 -23.32 -8.79
CA ARG A 908 -34.26 -24.39 -8.19
C ARG A 908 -33.32 -23.83 -7.14
N VAL A 909 -33.10 -24.57 -6.06
CA VAL A 909 -31.95 -24.35 -5.17
C VAL A 909 -30.99 -25.53 -5.31
N SER A 910 -29.70 -25.22 -5.35
CA SER A 910 -28.62 -26.21 -5.48
C SER A 910 -27.67 -26.16 -4.29
N PHE A 911 -27.15 -27.31 -3.92
CA PHE A 911 -26.12 -27.47 -2.89
C PHE A 911 -24.99 -28.37 -3.44
N PRO A 912 -23.76 -27.87 -3.58
CA PRO A 912 -22.62 -28.67 -4.01
C PRO A 912 -22.08 -29.50 -2.85
N MET A 913 -22.29 -30.81 -2.89
CA MET A 913 -21.82 -31.73 -1.85
C MET A 913 -20.40 -32.20 -2.18
N LEU A 914 -19.43 -32.03 -1.28
CA LEU A 914 -18.15 -32.73 -1.39
C LEU A 914 -18.40 -34.23 -1.18
N VAL A 915 -18.14 -35.06 -2.19
CA VAL A 915 -18.40 -36.51 -2.15
C VAL A 915 -17.13 -37.34 -1.98
N PHE A 916 -15.97 -36.80 -2.36
CA PHE A 916 -14.68 -37.47 -2.23
C PHE A 916 -13.57 -36.43 -2.09
N ASP A 917 -12.68 -36.55 -1.11
CA ASP A 917 -11.63 -35.55 -0.84
C ASP A 917 -10.27 -35.90 -1.49
N GLY A 918 -10.17 -37.03 -2.20
CA GLY A 918 -8.91 -37.57 -2.73
C GLY A 918 -8.41 -38.82 -2.04
N ARG A 919 -8.95 -39.13 -0.85
CA ARG A 919 -8.65 -40.34 -0.09
C ARG A 919 -9.91 -41.02 0.44
N ASP A 920 -10.81 -40.23 1.02
CA ASP A 920 -11.96 -40.69 1.76
C ASP A 920 -13.27 -40.27 1.06
N GLU A 921 -14.25 -41.17 1.02
CA GLU A 921 -15.61 -40.87 0.53
C GLU A 921 -16.43 -40.23 1.66
N THR A 922 -17.20 -39.18 1.33
CA THR A 922 -18.14 -38.58 2.26
C THR A 922 -19.33 -39.52 2.48
N VAL A 923 -19.74 -39.72 3.73
CA VAL A 923 -20.96 -40.47 4.02
C VAL A 923 -22.17 -39.58 3.75
N ILE A 924 -23.03 -39.98 2.83
CA ILE A 924 -24.19 -39.20 2.38
C ILE A 924 -25.48 -39.90 2.78
N GLN A 925 -26.31 -39.24 3.56
CA GLN A 925 -27.64 -39.69 3.95
C GLN A 925 -28.69 -38.73 3.38
N ALA A 926 -29.35 -39.12 2.28
CA ALA A 926 -30.37 -38.31 1.64
C ALA A 926 -31.79 -38.76 2.07
N GLY A 927 -32.56 -37.82 2.62
CA GLY A 927 -33.99 -37.95 2.85
C GLY A 927 -34.80 -37.30 1.72
N SER A 928 -36.09 -37.02 1.97
CA SER A 928 -36.95 -36.35 0.99
C SER A 928 -36.52 -34.90 0.76
N ASN A 929 -36.46 -34.07 1.79
CA ASN A 929 -36.11 -32.65 1.70
C ASN A 929 -34.80 -32.29 2.43
N THR A 930 -34.07 -33.28 2.92
CA THR A 930 -32.84 -33.10 3.70
C THR A 930 -31.72 -34.01 3.21
N VAL A 931 -30.47 -33.57 3.31
CA VAL A 931 -29.28 -34.40 3.11
C VAL A 931 -28.27 -34.11 4.20
N THR A 932 -27.72 -35.15 4.81
CA THR A 932 -26.65 -35.06 5.80
C THR A 932 -25.36 -35.62 5.20
N LEU A 933 -24.31 -34.83 5.27
CA LEU A 933 -22.94 -35.18 4.88
C LEU A 933 -22.12 -35.40 6.15
N GLN A 934 -21.37 -36.51 6.23
CA GLN A 934 -20.48 -36.79 7.36
C GLN A 934 -19.06 -37.12 6.88
N ALA A 935 -18.07 -36.51 7.54
CA ALA A 935 -16.65 -36.76 7.34
C ALA A 935 -15.88 -36.50 8.64
N ALA A 936 -14.89 -37.35 8.94
CA ALA A 936 -14.06 -37.25 10.15
C ALA A 936 -14.84 -37.06 11.47
N GLY A 937 -16.00 -37.71 11.61
CA GLY A 937 -16.84 -37.64 12.81
C GLY A 937 -17.61 -36.33 13.00
N ARG A 938 -17.59 -35.43 12.02
CA ARG A 938 -18.38 -34.18 12.00
C ARG A 938 -19.35 -34.20 10.84
N GLN A 939 -20.45 -33.45 10.95
CA GLN A 939 -21.48 -33.43 9.92
C GLN A 939 -22.01 -32.05 9.57
N VAL A 940 -22.59 -31.96 8.38
CA VAL A 940 -23.34 -30.81 7.87
C VAL A 940 -24.61 -31.32 7.22
N THR A 941 -25.75 -30.71 7.54
CA THR A 941 -27.06 -31.04 7.00
C THR A 941 -27.61 -29.88 6.19
N PHE A 942 -28.02 -30.14 4.95
CA PHE A 942 -28.75 -29.20 4.10
C PHE A 942 -30.23 -29.61 4.02
N THR A 943 -31.13 -28.69 4.35
CA THR A 943 -32.58 -28.93 4.36
C THR A 943 -33.32 -27.85 3.60
N VAL A 944 -34.24 -28.24 2.71
CA VAL A 944 -35.20 -27.33 2.08
C VAL A 944 -36.45 -27.28 2.96
N ILE A 945 -36.73 -26.10 3.52
CA ILE A 945 -37.83 -25.85 4.46
C ILE A 945 -39.10 -25.50 3.68
N GLU A 946 -38.99 -24.55 2.74
CA GLU A 946 -40.11 -24.13 1.91
C GLU A 946 -39.73 -24.14 0.42
N PRO A 947 -40.67 -24.54 -0.46
CA PRO A 947 -41.99 -25.11 -0.15
C PRO A 947 -41.92 -26.50 0.51
N GLU A 948 -42.93 -26.82 1.33
CA GLU A 948 -43.05 -28.14 1.95
C GLU A 948 -43.24 -29.24 0.89
N GLY A 949 -42.73 -30.45 1.17
CA GLY A 949 -42.94 -31.63 0.32
C GLY A 949 -42.05 -31.73 -0.92
N LEU A 950 -41.08 -30.81 -1.10
CA LEU A 950 -40.08 -30.94 -2.17
C LEU A 950 -39.16 -32.15 -1.95
N THR A 951 -38.74 -32.77 -3.06
CA THR A 951 -37.79 -33.88 -3.06
C THR A 951 -36.44 -33.43 -3.61
N LEU A 952 -35.38 -33.70 -2.86
CA LEU A 952 -34.01 -33.49 -3.27
C LEU A 952 -33.61 -34.51 -4.35
N GLN A 953 -32.96 -34.00 -5.39
CA GLN A 953 -32.49 -34.77 -6.54
C GLN A 953 -30.97 -34.63 -6.65
N ARG A 954 -30.30 -35.78 -6.55
CA ARG A 954 -28.86 -35.91 -6.82
C ARG A 954 -28.63 -35.92 -8.32
N SER A 955 -27.62 -35.17 -8.79
CA SER A 955 -27.28 -35.14 -10.21
C SER A 955 -26.66 -36.45 -10.70
N GLY A 956 -26.02 -37.23 -9.80
CA GLY A 956 -25.23 -38.40 -10.18
C GLY A 956 -23.95 -38.07 -10.94
N LEU A 957 -23.60 -36.79 -11.08
CA LEU A 957 -22.43 -36.30 -11.80
C LEU A 957 -21.38 -35.82 -10.80
N ARG A 958 -20.21 -36.48 -10.79
CA ARG A 958 -19.05 -36.03 -10.03
C ARG A 958 -18.27 -34.99 -10.83
N MET A 959 -18.06 -33.82 -10.24
CA MET A 959 -17.35 -32.70 -10.85
C MET A 959 -16.09 -32.37 -10.03
N PRO A 960 -14.97 -32.02 -10.68
CA PRO A 960 -13.75 -31.67 -9.97
C PRO A 960 -13.86 -30.31 -9.27
N ASN A 961 -13.34 -30.25 -8.04
CA ASN A 961 -13.22 -29.07 -7.19
C ASN A 961 -11.83 -29.04 -6.53
N ARG A 962 -11.33 -27.87 -6.08
CA ARG A 962 -10.03 -27.77 -5.41
C ARG A 962 -9.90 -28.71 -4.21
N ASN A 963 -10.99 -28.86 -3.44
CA ASN A 963 -11.05 -29.70 -2.25
C ASN A 963 -11.31 -31.19 -2.54
N GLY A 964 -11.64 -31.56 -3.80
CA GLY A 964 -11.87 -32.95 -4.19
C GLY A 964 -12.85 -33.10 -5.36
N MET A 965 -13.83 -33.99 -5.21
CA MET A 965 -14.93 -34.17 -6.16
C MET A 965 -16.24 -33.75 -5.49
N VAL A 966 -17.05 -32.98 -6.21
CA VAL A 966 -18.36 -32.52 -5.75
C VAL A 966 -19.49 -33.12 -6.59
N GLU A 967 -20.67 -33.26 -5.99
CA GLU A 967 -21.91 -33.65 -6.67
C GLU A 967 -23.01 -32.64 -6.30
N GLU A 968 -23.77 -32.19 -7.29
CA GLU A 968 -24.93 -31.34 -7.05
C GLU A 968 -26.09 -32.15 -6.47
N ILE A 969 -26.69 -31.65 -5.40
CA ILE A 969 -28.05 -31.99 -5.00
C ILE A 969 -28.93 -30.75 -5.11
N SER A 970 -30.15 -30.92 -5.60
CA SER A 970 -31.04 -29.78 -5.86
C SER A 970 -32.51 -30.08 -5.58
N ALA A 971 -33.30 -29.03 -5.35
CA ALA A 971 -34.76 -29.10 -5.31
C ALA A 971 -35.36 -28.05 -6.24
N GLU A 972 -36.44 -28.43 -6.95
CA GLU A 972 -37.14 -27.57 -7.89
C GLU A 972 -38.54 -27.21 -7.39
N SER A 973 -39.03 -26.03 -7.74
CA SER A 973 -40.35 -25.55 -7.38
C SER A 973 -40.93 -24.64 -8.45
N THR A 974 -42.26 -24.58 -8.55
CA THR A 974 -42.97 -23.56 -9.34
C THR A 974 -43.29 -22.31 -8.51
N GLN A 975 -43.10 -22.36 -7.19
CA GLN A 975 -43.29 -21.19 -6.31
C GLN A 975 -42.12 -20.20 -6.47
N ARG A 976 -42.42 -18.91 -6.33
CA ARG A 976 -41.43 -17.82 -6.49
C ARG A 976 -40.62 -17.53 -5.21
N GLN A 977 -40.69 -18.42 -4.23
CA GLN A 977 -39.93 -18.37 -2.99
C GLN A 977 -39.40 -19.76 -2.65
N MET A 978 -38.16 -19.81 -2.17
CA MET A 978 -37.52 -21.03 -1.65
C MET A 978 -36.80 -20.67 -0.35
N ILE A 979 -36.97 -21.47 0.71
CA ILE A 979 -36.22 -21.32 1.96
C ILE A 979 -35.45 -22.60 2.23
N TYR A 980 -34.15 -22.48 2.47
CA TYR A 980 -33.30 -23.59 2.86
C TYR A 980 -32.44 -23.25 4.07
N ARG A 981 -31.99 -24.29 4.78
CA ARG A 981 -31.18 -24.17 5.98
C ARG A 981 -30.02 -25.16 5.95
N ILE A 982 -28.84 -24.69 6.36
CA ILE A 982 -27.63 -25.48 6.54
C ILE A 982 -27.31 -25.49 8.04
N THR A 983 -27.15 -26.66 8.65
CA THR A 983 -26.86 -26.81 10.09
C THR A 983 -25.79 -27.87 10.35
N SER A 984 -25.14 -27.82 11.51
CA SER A 984 -24.37 -28.94 12.05
C SER A 984 -25.18 -29.66 13.15
N ASP A 985 -24.58 -30.71 13.71
CA ASP A 985 -25.09 -31.40 14.91
C ASP A 985 -25.08 -30.53 16.17
#